data_AF-A0A6S7FGP3-F1
#
_entry.id   AF-A0A6S7FGP3-F1
#
_cell.length_a   1.000
_cell.length_b   1.000
_cell.length_c   1.000
_cell.angle_alpha   90.00
_cell.angle_beta   90.00
_cell.angle_gamma   90.00
#
_symmetry.space_group_name_H-M   'P 1'
#
loop_
_entity.id
_entity.type
_entity.pdbx_description
1 polymer ?
#
loop_
_entity_poly.entity_id
_entity_poly.type
_entity_poly.pdbx_seq_one_letter_code
_entity_poly.pdbx_strand_id
1 'polypeptide(L)'
;MGEPQFFAEYAKLGRAKCKNCKEKIDKSCLRIGRLVPNHFSDDGGTMKEWYHTRCIFDKFSRARSTTKRIDSTDELDGFTTLEEEDQKSIEKFIAELDESKKQSPGSKKKKQSQLSFAQKPGTSSQKDDKQQAGTSKEKKTPDKNTSIATTSFYSFCQLCAELFNEPSYNAKTAIVKKFLNKVRDGEQDVYLAVKLLLPGAVKRIYNLQNKQLVKLFSQIFDCSLEEMISDLDQGDVSETVKTFFEDSHDKTPSKKSTLTLQEVDHFLDKMSTLTKEDEQQNELSKITRKCTSNDLKYIVRLIKHDLKINAGAKHVLEALDPNAYAAFHASHNLQDVVERCLKKSEDVPGLTRTLSIKTRVMTPVKPMLAEACKSFASAIKKCPKGMFAEIKYDGERVQLHKSGNDFQFFSRSLKPVIPHKVAEIKEYLPKACPHGNDLILDSEVLLVDHKTGKPLPFGTLGIHKKSAFKEASVCLFIFDCLQFNDENLMQKPMEERRKLLERNVKEIKNHIMLSETKFIQTPTALSDLMMKAIDEGLEGLVLKDLKGVYEPGKRHWLKMKKDYLEEGSMADTADLVVLGAYYGTGNKGGMMSVFLMGTYNEKLASTKLVAASKETSEMKSNPSTSTAKDDDVMDTADKPATEVVGGDKGSRGQKRKSEDAGSEETSSKKAKPMCMYGSKCYQKSRKHREVYCHDEKETTAEHAEDSDTVSYELGFLMG
;
A
#
# COMPACT_ATOMS: atom_id res chain seq x y z
N MET A 1 -43.38 -10.61 1.69
CA MET A 1 -42.27 -11.59 1.61
C MET A 1 -41.23 -11.02 0.64
N GLY A 2 -39.96 -11.42 0.72
CA GLY A 2 -38.96 -10.98 -0.27
C GLY A 2 -39.14 -11.70 -1.62
N GLU A 3 -38.65 -11.12 -2.70
CA GLU A 3 -38.67 -11.78 -4.02
C GLU A 3 -37.82 -13.07 -4.00
N PRO A 4 -38.25 -14.15 -4.69
CA PRO A 4 -37.47 -15.37 -4.83
C PRO A 4 -36.18 -15.07 -5.62
N GLN A 5 -35.04 -15.51 -5.09
CA GLN A 5 -33.73 -15.13 -5.64
C GLN A 5 -33.28 -16.01 -6.82
N PHE A 6 -33.85 -17.21 -6.92
CA PHE A 6 -33.60 -18.18 -7.98
C PHE A 6 -34.92 -18.62 -8.62
N PHE A 7 -34.84 -18.99 -9.90
CA PHE A 7 -35.98 -19.40 -10.72
C PHE A 7 -35.58 -20.62 -11.55
N ALA A 8 -36.51 -21.55 -11.80
CA ALA A 8 -36.35 -22.57 -12.82
C ALA A 8 -37.47 -22.48 -13.84
N GLU A 9 -37.13 -22.47 -15.12
CA GLU A 9 -38.10 -22.55 -16.23
C GLU A 9 -37.48 -23.19 -17.47
N TYR A 10 -38.34 -23.68 -18.37
CA TYR A 10 -37.92 -24.02 -19.73
C TYR A 10 -37.68 -22.76 -20.55
N ALA A 11 -36.62 -22.77 -21.36
CA ALA A 11 -36.21 -21.63 -22.16
C ALA A 11 -37.21 -21.30 -23.29
N LYS A 12 -38.15 -20.40 -23.01
CA LYS A 12 -39.20 -19.93 -23.94
C LYS A 12 -38.67 -19.48 -25.31
N LEU A 13 -37.46 -18.92 -25.34
CA LEU A 13 -36.71 -18.54 -26.54
C LEU A 13 -35.23 -18.89 -26.37
N GLY A 14 -34.62 -19.47 -27.41
CA GLY A 14 -33.19 -19.79 -27.47
C GLY A 14 -32.26 -18.58 -27.69
N ARG A 15 -32.55 -17.45 -27.02
CA ARG A 15 -31.79 -16.18 -27.13
C ARG A 15 -30.85 -15.93 -25.94
N ALA A 16 -31.00 -16.69 -24.85
CA ALA A 16 -30.15 -16.54 -23.67
C ALA A 16 -28.79 -17.24 -23.89
N LYS A 17 -27.72 -16.68 -23.32
CA LYS A 17 -26.41 -17.34 -23.18
C LYS A 17 -26.18 -17.71 -21.73
N CYS A 18 -25.64 -18.91 -21.47
CA CYS A 18 -25.28 -19.36 -20.14
C CYS A 18 -24.18 -18.47 -19.55
N LYS A 19 -24.41 -17.86 -18.39
CA LYS A 19 -23.42 -16.98 -17.76
C LYS A 19 -22.15 -17.70 -17.27
N ASN A 20 -22.16 -19.04 -17.18
CA ASN A 20 -20.97 -19.87 -16.93
C ASN A 20 -20.17 -20.12 -18.22
N CYS A 21 -20.56 -21.10 -19.04
CA CYS A 21 -19.85 -21.55 -20.25
C CYS A 21 -19.97 -20.62 -21.47
N LYS A 22 -20.77 -19.55 -21.43
CA LYS A 22 -21.04 -18.57 -22.51
C LYS A 22 -21.78 -19.12 -23.74
N GLU A 23 -21.99 -20.43 -23.82
CA GLU A 23 -22.81 -21.10 -24.83
C GLU A 23 -24.26 -20.62 -24.82
N LYS A 24 -24.97 -20.88 -25.93
CA LYS A 24 -26.38 -20.56 -26.13
C LYS A 24 -27.26 -21.58 -25.40
N ILE A 25 -28.23 -21.10 -24.62
CA ILE A 25 -29.29 -21.94 -24.05
C ILE A 25 -30.38 -22.06 -25.09
N ASP A 26 -30.62 -23.26 -25.61
CA ASP A 26 -31.59 -23.49 -26.68
C ASP A 26 -33.05 -23.53 -26.21
N LYS A 27 -33.99 -23.43 -27.17
CA LYS A 27 -35.43 -23.37 -26.86
C LYS A 27 -35.89 -24.68 -26.20
N SER A 28 -36.75 -24.56 -25.19
CA SER A 28 -37.29 -25.67 -24.38
C SER A 28 -36.26 -26.42 -23.52
N CYS A 29 -34.99 -26.03 -23.49
CA CYS A 29 -34.04 -26.56 -22.51
C CYS A 29 -34.36 -26.01 -21.11
N LEU A 30 -34.25 -26.85 -20.07
CA LEU A 30 -34.29 -26.42 -18.66
C LEU A 30 -33.17 -25.41 -18.38
N ARG A 31 -33.51 -24.30 -17.71
CA ARG A 31 -32.53 -23.31 -17.24
C ARG A 31 -32.86 -22.80 -15.84
N ILE A 32 -31.81 -22.47 -15.10
CA ILE A 32 -31.93 -21.80 -13.80
C ILE A 32 -31.53 -20.33 -13.95
N GLY A 33 -32.40 -19.45 -13.47
CA GLY A 33 -32.21 -18.01 -13.40
C GLY A 33 -31.78 -17.58 -11.99
N ARG A 34 -30.86 -16.63 -11.88
CA ARG A 34 -30.50 -15.94 -10.64
C ARG A 34 -30.76 -14.45 -10.80
N LEU A 35 -31.42 -13.80 -9.83
CA LEU A 35 -31.52 -12.34 -9.83
C LEU A 35 -30.19 -11.70 -9.45
N VAL A 36 -29.83 -10.66 -10.21
CA VAL A 36 -28.74 -9.72 -9.96
C VAL A 36 -29.24 -8.29 -10.22
N PRO A 37 -28.60 -7.25 -9.67
CA PRO A 37 -28.88 -5.87 -10.09
C PRO A 37 -28.66 -5.70 -11.60
N ASN A 38 -29.55 -4.99 -12.27
CA ASN A 38 -29.37 -4.60 -13.66
C ASN A 38 -28.42 -3.40 -13.71
N HIS A 39 -27.29 -3.54 -14.41
CA HIS A 39 -26.34 -2.44 -14.63
C HIS A 39 -26.62 -1.68 -15.95
N PHE A 40 -27.79 -1.90 -16.55
CA PHE A 40 -28.20 -1.35 -17.86
C PHE A 40 -29.56 -0.61 -17.81
N SER A 41 -30.09 -0.31 -16.62
CA SER A 41 -31.25 0.56 -16.45
C SER A 41 -31.02 1.51 -15.28
N ASP A 42 -31.34 2.79 -15.48
CA ASP A 42 -31.05 3.87 -14.52
C ASP A 42 -31.94 3.80 -13.25
N ASP A 43 -32.97 2.96 -13.27
CA ASP A 43 -33.86 2.66 -12.14
C ASP A 43 -33.26 1.68 -11.10
N GLY A 44 -32.10 1.05 -11.39
CA GLY A 44 -31.49 0.06 -10.52
C GLY A 44 -32.30 -1.25 -10.38
N GLY A 45 -33.20 -1.55 -11.32
CA GLY A 45 -34.03 -2.75 -11.34
C GLY A 45 -33.25 -4.06 -11.35
N THR A 46 -33.93 -5.20 -11.26
CA THR A 46 -33.28 -6.53 -11.23
C THR A 46 -33.35 -7.26 -12.57
N MET A 47 -32.31 -8.03 -12.90
CA MET A 47 -32.27 -8.86 -14.11
C MET A 47 -31.98 -10.33 -13.79
N LYS A 48 -32.55 -11.26 -14.58
CA LYS A 48 -32.30 -12.70 -14.44
C LYS A 48 -31.08 -13.13 -15.26
N GLU A 49 -30.01 -13.52 -14.58
CA GLU A 49 -28.88 -14.24 -15.19
C GLU A 49 -29.25 -15.71 -15.40
N TRP A 50 -29.19 -16.18 -16.65
CA TRP A 50 -29.52 -17.56 -17.00
C TRP A 50 -28.31 -18.49 -17.04
N TYR A 51 -28.52 -19.71 -16.55
CA TYR A 51 -27.54 -20.78 -16.48
C TYR A 51 -28.16 -22.09 -16.98
N HIS A 52 -27.37 -22.95 -17.66
CA HIS A 52 -27.71 -24.38 -17.75
C HIS A 52 -27.74 -24.97 -16.34
N THR A 53 -28.61 -25.94 -16.06
CA THR A 53 -28.80 -26.55 -14.73
C THR A 53 -27.46 -26.99 -14.12
N ARG A 54 -26.70 -27.87 -14.80
CA ARG A 54 -25.38 -28.33 -14.33
C ARG A 54 -24.37 -27.18 -14.13
N CYS A 55 -24.47 -26.10 -14.91
CA CYS A 55 -23.55 -24.97 -14.83
C CYS A 55 -23.76 -24.07 -13.60
N ILE A 56 -24.98 -23.96 -13.05
CA ILE A 56 -25.16 -23.18 -11.81
C ILE A 56 -24.65 -23.97 -10.59
N PHE A 57 -24.86 -25.29 -10.58
CA PHE A 57 -24.36 -26.17 -9.51
C PHE A 57 -22.82 -26.29 -9.54
N ASP A 58 -22.18 -26.39 -10.72
CA ASP A 58 -20.71 -26.28 -10.84
C ASP A 58 -20.18 -24.90 -10.41
N LYS A 59 -20.92 -23.82 -10.69
CA LYS A 59 -20.56 -22.48 -10.18
C LYS A 59 -20.71 -22.38 -8.66
N PHE A 60 -21.61 -23.14 -8.04
CA PHE A 60 -21.77 -23.20 -6.58
C PHE A 60 -20.74 -24.10 -5.89
N SER A 61 -20.31 -25.22 -6.47
CA SER A 61 -19.27 -26.08 -5.87
C SER A 61 -17.92 -25.37 -5.74
N ARG A 62 -17.63 -24.45 -6.67
CA ARG A 62 -16.43 -23.59 -6.68
C ARG A 62 -16.61 -22.27 -5.90
N ALA A 63 -17.79 -21.99 -5.35
CA ALA A 63 -18.07 -20.73 -4.69
C ALA A 63 -17.55 -20.67 -3.23
N ARG A 64 -17.24 -19.46 -2.75
CA ARG A 64 -16.92 -19.24 -1.33
C ARG A 64 -18.13 -19.57 -0.46
N SER A 65 -17.91 -20.13 0.72
CA SER A 65 -18.95 -20.59 1.66
C SER A 65 -19.96 -19.52 2.13
N THR A 66 -19.64 -18.24 1.96
CA THR A 66 -20.54 -17.10 2.21
C THR A 66 -21.43 -16.72 1.02
N THR A 67 -21.28 -17.41 -0.12
CA THR A 67 -22.10 -17.17 -1.32
C THR A 67 -23.43 -17.88 -1.15
N LYS A 68 -24.55 -17.14 -1.11
CA LYS A 68 -25.86 -17.77 -1.16
C LYS A 68 -26.04 -18.56 -2.46
N ARG A 69 -26.44 -19.81 -2.30
CA ARG A 69 -26.71 -20.83 -3.32
C ARG A 69 -28.19 -21.26 -3.21
N ILE A 70 -28.58 -22.28 -3.97
CA ILE A 70 -29.84 -23.00 -3.77
C ILE A 70 -29.56 -24.05 -2.69
N ASP A 71 -30.18 -23.91 -1.52
CA ASP A 71 -30.04 -24.85 -0.39
C ASP A 71 -31.27 -25.78 -0.24
N SER A 72 -32.45 -25.41 -0.76
CA SER A 72 -33.60 -26.30 -0.96
C SER A 72 -34.36 -25.97 -2.25
N THR A 73 -35.26 -26.86 -2.67
CA THR A 73 -36.13 -26.65 -3.84
C THR A 73 -37.17 -25.53 -3.62
N ASP A 74 -37.50 -25.20 -2.37
CA ASP A 74 -38.38 -24.06 -2.03
C ASP A 74 -37.78 -22.69 -2.40
N GLU A 75 -36.46 -22.61 -2.61
CA GLU A 75 -35.79 -21.38 -3.07
C GLU A 75 -35.86 -21.15 -4.59
N LEU A 76 -36.44 -22.09 -5.35
CA LEU A 76 -36.60 -22.04 -6.80
C LEU A 76 -38.05 -21.73 -7.20
N ASP A 77 -38.33 -20.47 -7.51
CA ASP A 77 -39.61 -20.11 -8.12
C ASP A 77 -39.78 -20.79 -9.49
N GLY A 78 -40.98 -21.30 -9.75
CA GLY A 78 -41.30 -22.15 -10.92
C GLY A 78 -40.96 -23.64 -10.79
N PHE A 79 -40.28 -24.11 -9.73
CA PHE A 79 -39.86 -25.52 -9.60
C PHE A 79 -41.03 -26.53 -9.75
N THR A 80 -42.18 -26.24 -9.14
CA THR A 80 -43.40 -27.08 -9.21
C THR A 80 -44.08 -27.10 -10.58
N THR A 81 -43.60 -26.32 -11.55
CA THR A 81 -44.11 -26.27 -12.93
C THR A 81 -43.21 -27.01 -13.94
N LEU A 82 -42.14 -27.65 -13.47
CA LEU A 82 -41.25 -28.49 -14.28
C LEU A 82 -41.77 -29.93 -14.39
N GLU A 83 -41.29 -30.68 -15.38
CA GLU A 83 -41.55 -32.12 -15.48
C GLU A 83 -40.84 -32.89 -14.36
N GLU A 84 -41.42 -34.02 -13.91
CA GLU A 84 -40.91 -34.76 -12.75
C GLU A 84 -39.44 -35.22 -12.90
N GLU A 85 -38.99 -35.52 -14.12
CA GLU A 85 -37.60 -35.93 -14.36
C GLU A 85 -36.62 -34.78 -14.13
N ASP A 86 -36.99 -33.56 -14.52
CA ASP A 86 -36.21 -32.34 -14.28
C ASP A 86 -36.24 -31.89 -12.82
N GLN A 87 -37.37 -32.09 -12.12
CA GLN A 87 -37.45 -31.89 -10.66
C GLN A 87 -36.44 -32.79 -9.94
N LYS A 88 -36.47 -34.10 -10.22
CA LYS A 88 -35.54 -35.11 -9.67
C LYS A 88 -34.08 -34.82 -10.06
N SER A 89 -33.84 -34.28 -11.26
CA SER A 89 -32.52 -33.84 -11.73
C SER A 89 -31.95 -32.69 -10.89
N ILE A 90 -32.77 -31.68 -10.59
CA ILE A 90 -32.39 -30.55 -9.71
C ILE A 90 -32.15 -31.02 -8.27
N GLU A 91 -33.03 -31.85 -7.71
CA GLU A 91 -32.88 -32.42 -6.37
C GLU A 91 -31.56 -33.19 -6.22
N LYS A 92 -31.21 -33.99 -7.25
CA LYS A 92 -29.93 -34.71 -7.30
C LYS A 92 -28.72 -33.78 -7.27
N PHE A 93 -28.74 -32.67 -8.01
CA PHE A 93 -27.63 -31.70 -7.98
C PHE A 93 -27.53 -30.95 -6.64
N ILE A 94 -28.65 -30.69 -5.94
CA ILE A 94 -28.64 -30.14 -4.58
C ILE A 94 -28.00 -31.15 -3.61
N ALA A 95 -28.38 -32.43 -3.69
CA ALA A 95 -27.81 -33.50 -2.88
C ALA A 95 -26.30 -33.69 -3.12
N GLU A 96 -25.85 -33.73 -4.38
CA GLU A 96 -24.44 -33.84 -4.76
C GLU A 96 -23.59 -32.67 -4.18
N LEU A 97 -24.12 -31.44 -4.17
CA LEU A 97 -23.45 -30.31 -3.53
C LEU A 97 -23.29 -30.51 -2.01
N ASP A 98 -24.27 -31.12 -1.34
CA ASP A 98 -24.22 -31.30 0.11
C ASP A 98 -23.41 -32.50 0.57
N GLU A 99 -23.24 -33.51 -0.28
CA GLU A 99 -22.22 -34.54 -0.06
C GLU A 99 -20.81 -33.98 -0.26
N SER A 100 -20.59 -33.10 -1.25
CA SER A 100 -19.29 -32.44 -1.44
C SER A 100 -18.84 -31.64 -0.20
N LYS A 101 -19.79 -30.99 0.51
CA LYS A 101 -19.52 -30.34 1.80
C LYS A 101 -19.11 -31.34 2.89
N LYS A 102 -19.78 -32.50 2.98
CA LYS A 102 -19.54 -33.51 4.04
C LYS A 102 -18.17 -34.18 3.93
N GLN A 103 -17.58 -34.24 2.73
CA GLN A 103 -16.25 -34.86 2.51
C GLN A 103 -15.07 -33.91 2.81
N SER A 104 -15.34 -32.65 3.17
CA SER A 104 -14.30 -31.69 3.60
C SER A 104 -13.90 -31.92 5.08
N PRO A 105 -12.61 -32.08 5.43
CA PRO A 105 -12.19 -32.49 6.77
C PRO A 105 -12.27 -31.34 7.82
N GLY A 106 -13.46 -31.13 8.39
CA GLY A 106 -13.74 -30.09 9.40
C GLY A 106 -14.02 -30.61 10.81
N SER A 107 -13.04 -30.49 11.71
CA SER A 107 -13.16 -30.41 13.19
C SER A 107 -14.28 -31.19 13.92
N LYS A 108 -13.94 -32.30 14.60
CA LYS A 108 -14.83 -32.94 15.59
C LYS A 108 -14.99 -32.05 16.85
N LYS A 109 -16.11 -31.34 16.99
CA LYS A 109 -16.55 -30.79 18.30
C LYS A 109 -16.96 -31.96 19.22
N LYS A 110 -16.22 -32.20 20.31
CA LYS A 110 -16.72 -33.03 21.42
C LYS A 110 -17.84 -32.29 22.16
N LYS A 111 -18.96 -32.97 22.44
CA LYS A 111 -19.91 -32.52 23.47
C LYS A 111 -19.26 -32.62 24.85
N GLN A 112 -19.72 -31.78 25.77
CA GLN A 112 -19.30 -31.80 27.18
C GLN A 112 -19.86 -33.06 27.88
N SER A 113 -19.08 -33.60 28.83
CA SER A 113 -19.56 -34.41 29.95
C SER A 113 -19.08 -33.73 31.23
N GLN A 114 -20.00 -33.37 32.12
CA GLN A 114 -19.67 -32.81 33.43
C GLN A 114 -19.01 -33.88 34.32
N LEU A 115 -18.18 -33.45 35.28
CA LEU A 115 -18.03 -34.10 36.58
C LEU A 115 -17.37 -33.12 37.57
N SER A 116 -17.66 -33.29 38.86
CA SER A 116 -17.39 -32.34 39.94
C SER A 116 -16.43 -32.87 41.01
N PHE A 117 -16.01 -32.00 41.94
CA PHE A 117 -15.09 -32.29 43.04
C PHE A 117 -15.70 -33.21 44.13
N ALA A 118 -14.92 -34.19 44.62
CA ALA A 118 -15.02 -34.79 45.96
C ALA A 118 -13.66 -35.41 46.39
N GLN A 119 -13.49 -35.78 47.67
CA GLN A 119 -12.19 -35.90 48.36
C GLN A 119 -11.77 -37.33 48.76
N LYS A 120 -10.45 -37.62 48.70
CA LYS A 120 -9.62 -38.45 49.64
C LYS A 120 -10.07 -39.90 49.99
N PRO A 121 -9.30 -40.69 50.78
CA PRO A 121 -7.86 -40.70 51.10
C PRO A 121 -7.13 -41.85 50.34
N GLY A 122 -5.85 -42.22 50.54
CA GLY A 122 -4.76 -41.66 51.35
C GLY A 122 -4.10 -42.68 52.29
N THR A 123 -3.03 -43.36 51.86
CA THR A 123 -2.19 -44.26 52.68
C THR A 123 -0.73 -44.29 52.20
N SER A 124 0.18 -44.78 53.04
CA SER A 124 1.64 -44.55 52.97
C SER A 124 2.48 -45.81 52.78
N SER A 125 3.72 -45.64 52.28
CA SER A 125 4.93 -46.31 52.80
C SER A 125 6.21 -45.59 52.32
N GLN A 126 7.35 -45.82 52.99
CA GLN A 126 8.67 -45.25 52.68
C GLN A 126 9.73 -46.36 52.60
N LYS A 127 10.78 -46.14 51.78
CA LYS A 127 12.16 -46.67 51.93
C LYS A 127 12.32 -48.22 51.85
N ASP A 128 13.50 -48.83 51.64
CA ASP A 128 14.91 -48.46 51.93
C ASP A 128 15.93 -48.90 50.82
N ASP A 129 17.23 -48.69 51.06
CA ASP A 129 18.38 -48.98 50.18
C ASP A 129 18.69 -50.46 49.88
N LYS A 130 19.23 -50.76 48.68
CA LYS A 130 20.67 -51.15 48.50
C LYS A 130 21.14 -51.36 47.05
N GLN A 131 22.47 -51.45 46.90
CA GLN A 131 23.23 -51.56 45.65
C GLN A 131 23.56 -53.01 45.26
N GLN A 132 23.54 -53.32 43.96
CA GLN A 132 24.53 -54.12 43.19
C GLN A 132 24.09 -54.11 41.71
N ALA A 133 24.85 -53.56 40.77
CA ALA A 133 26.13 -54.01 40.19
C ALA A 133 25.94 -55.09 39.11
N GLY A 134 25.94 -54.68 37.84
CA GLY A 134 25.84 -55.55 36.67
C GLY A 134 25.98 -54.81 35.34
N THR A 135 26.75 -55.37 34.41
CA THR A 135 26.97 -54.93 33.01
C THR A 135 25.68 -54.78 32.20
N SER A 136 25.58 -54.00 31.11
CA SER A 136 26.60 -53.63 30.11
C SER A 136 26.35 -52.25 29.43
N LYS A 137 27.27 -51.80 28.56
CA LYS A 137 27.12 -50.58 27.74
C LYS A 137 26.48 -50.89 26.38
N GLU A 138 25.44 -50.14 26.01
CA GLU A 138 25.16 -49.85 24.60
C GLU A 138 24.98 -48.33 24.39
N LYS A 139 25.67 -47.78 23.38
CA LYS A 139 25.43 -46.41 22.91
C LYS A 139 24.32 -46.45 21.85
N LYS A 140 23.14 -45.89 22.13
CA LYS A 140 22.21 -45.52 21.05
C LYS A 140 22.74 -44.29 20.33
N THR A 141 23.06 -44.46 19.05
CA THR A 141 23.36 -43.36 18.12
C THR A 141 22.11 -42.54 17.81
N PRO A 142 22.21 -41.24 17.52
CA PRO A 142 21.07 -40.44 17.06
C PRO A 142 20.55 -40.93 15.69
N ASP A 143 19.24 -40.90 15.50
CA ASP A 143 18.59 -41.29 14.24
C ASP A 143 18.85 -40.26 13.13
N LYS A 144 19.56 -40.68 12.08
CA LYS A 144 19.89 -39.81 10.92
C LYS A 144 18.66 -39.31 10.15
N ASN A 145 17.51 -39.98 10.25
CA ASN A 145 16.29 -39.59 9.53
C ASN A 145 15.66 -38.30 10.05
N THR A 146 15.95 -37.87 11.28
CA THR A 146 15.31 -36.68 11.88
C THR A 146 15.87 -35.38 11.34
N SER A 147 17.17 -35.33 10.98
CA SER A 147 17.83 -34.10 10.54
C SER A 147 17.41 -33.63 9.14
N ILE A 148 17.18 -34.56 8.21
CA ILE A 148 16.83 -34.24 6.81
C ILE A 148 15.49 -33.49 6.71
N ALA A 149 14.58 -33.71 7.66
CA ALA A 149 13.26 -33.09 7.64
C ALA A 149 13.28 -31.56 7.79
N THR A 150 14.20 -31.00 8.58
CA THR A 150 14.21 -29.57 8.96
C THR A 150 14.99 -28.67 8.01
N THR A 151 15.89 -29.22 7.18
CA THR A 151 16.55 -28.53 6.06
C THR A 151 15.76 -28.60 4.75
N SER A 152 14.67 -29.37 4.71
CA SER A 152 13.84 -29.50 3.51
C SER A 152 13.12 -28.18 3.19
N PHE A 153 13.16 -27.77 1.92
CA PHE A 153 12.37 -26.64 1.43
C PHE A 153 10.87 -26.90 1.59
N TYR A 154 10.44 -28.17 1.50
CA TYR A 154 9.11 -28.62 1.89
C TYR A 154 8.67 -28.11 3.27
N SER A 155 9.52 -28.22 4.31
CA SER A 155 9.18 -27.77 5.66
C SER A 155 9.05 -26.24 5.75
N PHE A 156 9.80 -25.49 4.94
CA PHE A 156 9.66 -24.04 4.79
C PHE A 156 8.38 -23.66 4.04
N CYS A 157 8.02 -24.39 2.97
CA CYS A 157 6.75 -24.22 2.26
C CYS A 157 5.54 -24.51 3.16
N GLN A 158 5.62 -25.52 4.03
CA GLN A 158 4.63 -25.81 5.07
C GLN A 158 4.55 -24.67 6.10
N LEU A 159 5.68 -24.19 6.62
CA LEU A 159 5.74 -23.04 7.53
C LEU A 159 5.07 -21.80 6.93
N CYS A 160 5.37 -21.47 5.67
CA CYS A 160 4.74 -20.33 5.00
C CYS A 160 3.22 -20.52 4.83
N ALA A 161 2.75 -21.75 4.62
CA ALA A 161 1.31 -22.04 4.59
C ALA A 161 0.66 -21.92 5.98
N GLU A 162 1.31 -22.36 7.06
CA GLU A 162 0.85 -22.19 8.46
C GLU A 162 0.75 -20.69 8.80
N LEU A 163 1.79 -19.90 8.47
CA LEU A 163 1.85 -18.45 8.69
C LEU A 163 0.90 -17.63 7.80
N PHE A 164 0.52 -18.12 6.63
CA PHE A 164 -0.49 -17.48 5.78
C PHE A 164 -1.89 -17.58 6.38
N ASN A 165 -2.25 -18.77 6.89
CA ASN A 165 -3.59 -19.04 7.42
C ASN A 165 -3.82 -18.50 8.84
N GLU A 166 -2.76 -18.31 9.63
CA GLU A 166 -2.85 -17.65 10.94
C GLU A 166 -3.15 -16.14 10.79
N PRO A 167 -4.16 -15.56 11.45
CA PRO A 167 -4.35 -14.10 11.49
C PRO A 167 -3.53 -13.38 12.57
N SER A 168 -3.22 -14.02 13.70
CA SER A 168 -2.63 -13.37 14.88
C SER A 168 -1.11 -13.27 14.80
N TYR A 169 -0.58 -12.04 14.83
CA TYR A 169 0.87 -11.78 14.83
C TYR A 169 1.61 -12.51 15.96
N ASN A 170 1.02 -12.60 17.16
CA ASN A 170 1.63 -13.28 18.30
C ASN A 170 1.73 -14.80 18.07
N ALA A 171 0.72 -15.40 17.44
CA ALA A 171 0.74 -16.81 17.06
C ALA A 171 1.75 -17.06 15.93
N LYS A 172 1.89 -16.15 14.96
CA LYS A 172 2.97 -16.22 13.94
C LYS A 172 4.36 -16.24 14.56
N THR A 173 4.64 -15.34 15.52
CA THR A 173 5.91 -15.35 16.26
C THR A 173 6.14 -16.69 16.96
N ALA A 174 5.11 -17.30 17.55
CA ALA A 174 5.20 -18.62 18.19
C ALA A 174 5.42 -19.77 17.18
N ILE A 175 4.76 -19.74 16.02
CA ILE A 175 4.94 -20.72 14.93
C ILE A 175 6.36 -20.63 14.36
N VAL A 176 6.86 -19.43 14.06
CA VAL A 176 8.25 -19.22 13.64
C VAL A 176 9.22 -19.71 14.71
N LYS A 177 8.99 -19.40 15.99
CA LYS A 177 9.86 -19.83 17.10
C LYS A 177 9.93 -21.36 17.23
N LYS A 178 8.79 -22.05 17.07
CA LYS A 178 8.70 -23.51 17.03
C LYS A 178 9.48 -24.11 15.86
N PHE A 179 9.51 -23.45 14.69
CA PHE A 179 10.31 -23.86 13.55
C PHE A 179 11.81 -23.58 13.75
N LEU A 180 12.19 -22.36 14.13
CA LEU A 180 13.61 -21.98 14.30
C LEU A 180 14.31 -22.75 15.43
N ASN A 181 13.57 -23.13 16.49
CA ASN A 181 14.08 -24.09 17.48
C ASN A 181 14.44 -25.43 16.82
N LYS A 182 13.55 -26.04 16.02
CA LYS A 182 13.84 -27.30 15.31
C LYS A 182 15.06 -27.21 14.38
N VAL A 183 15.23 -26.09 13.67
CA VAL A 183 16.39 -25.85 12.80
C VAL A 183 17.68 -25.80 13.64
N ARG A 184 17.68 -25.03 14.75
CA ARG A 184 18.82 -24.96 15.68
C ARG A 184 19.14 -26.32 16.31
N ASP A 185 18.12 -27.04 16.77
CA ASP A 185 18.25 -28.30 17.50
C ASP A 185 18.66 -29.46 16.57
N GLY A 186 18.57 -29.27 15.25
CA GLY A 186 19.15 -30.13 14.20
C GLY A 186 20.53 -29.68 13.68
N GLU A 187 21.20 -28.73 14.36
CA GLU A 187 22.50 -28.13 13.99
C GLU A 187 22.53 -27.44 12.62
N GLN A 188 21.41 -26.86 12.20
CA GLN A 188 21.25 -26.28 10.85
C GLN A 188 21.32 -24.75 10.83
N ASP A 189 21.50 -24.21 9.62
CA ASP A 189 21.66 -22.78 9.38
C ASP A 189 20.35 -22.00 9.64
N VAL A 190 20.23 -21.52 10.88
CA VAL A 190 19.17 -20.63 11.33
C VAL A 190 19.23 -19.27 10.64
N TYR A 191 20.41 -18.79 10.22
CA TYR A 191 20.52 -17.54 9.46
C TYR A 191 19.88 -17.69 8.09
N LEU A 192 20.17 -18.79 7.37
CA LEU A 192 19.53 -19.12 6.09
C LEU A 192 18.01 -19.25 6.21
N ALA A 193 17.50 -19.93 7.23
CA ALA A 193 16.06 -20.02 7.50
C ALA A 193 15.42 -18.63 7.69
N VAL A 194 16.07 -17.74 8.44
CA VAL A 194 15.59 -16.36 8.70
C VAL A 194 15.75 -15.44 7.48
N LYS A 195 16.82 -15.62 6.69
CA LYS A 195 17.10 -14.95 5.41
C LYS A 195 16.00 -15.25 4.39
N LEU A 196 15.63 -16.52 4.22
CA LEU A 196 14.54 -16.94 3.34
C LEU A 196 13.15 -16.53 3.84
N LEU A 197 12.92 -16.46 5.16
CA LEU A 197 11.69 -15.88 5.73
C LEU A 197 11.58 -14.36 5.51
N LEU A 198 12.68 -13.66 5.25
CA LEU A 198 12.74 -12.20 5.10
C LEU A 198 13.36 -11.75 3.76
N PRO A 199 12.81 -12.17 2.60
CA PRO A 199 13.38 -11.86 1.28
C PRO A 199 13.25 -10.37 0.91
N GLY A 200 12.40 -9.62 1.63
CA GLY A 200 12.31 -8.16 1.56
C GLY A 200 13.26 -7.41 2.50
N ALA A 201 14.01 -8.11 3.37
CA ALA A 201 15.02 -7.52 4.24
C ALA A 201 16.43 -7.67 3.65
N VAL A 202 16.81 -8.89 3.24
CA VAL A 202 18.05 -9.16 2.49
C VAL A 202 17.70 -9.13 0.99
N LYS A 203 17.67 -7.93 0.41
CA LYS A 203 17.22 -7.73 -0.98
C LYS A 203 18.29 -8.07 -2.00
N ARG A 204 18.15 -9.24 -2.62
CA ARG A 204 18.64 -9.52 -3.98
C ARG A 204 17.92 -8.63 -5.00
N ILE A 205 18.41 -8.57 -6.24
CA ILE A 205 17.73 -7.91 -7.36
C ILE A 205 17.75 -8.87 -8.56
N TYR A 206 16.58 -9.36 -8.98
CA TYR A 206 16.45 -10.34 -10.06
C TYR A 206 16.04 -9.73 -11.42
N ASN A 207 15.72 -8.43 -11.46
CA ASN A 207 15.23 -7.72 -12.65
C ASN A 207 13.95 -8.31 -13.31
N LEU A 208 13.14 -9.06 -12.53
CA LEU A 208 11.97 -9.80 -13.00
C LEU A 208 10.64 -9.25 -12.44
N GLN A 209 9.80 -8.72 -13.34
CA GLN A 209 8.43 -8.30 -13.07
C GLN A 209 7.40 -9.39 -13.44
N ASN A 210 6.14 -9.20 -13.01
CA ASN A 210 5.10 -10.23 -13.17
C ASN A 210 4.91 -10.68 -14.63
N LYS A 211 4.86 -9.73 -15.57
CA LYS A 211 4.73 -10.04 -17.01
C LYS A 211 5.97 -10.73 -17.60
N GLN A 212 7.17 -10.43 -17.10
CA GLN A 212 8.40 -11.13 -17.51
C GLN A 212 8.43 -12.57 -16.98
N LEU A 213 8.06 -12.77 -15.71
CA LEU A 213 7.91 -14.11 -15.14
C LEU A 213 6.88 -14.93 -15.91
N VAL A 214 5.71 -14.36 -16.21
CA VAL A 214 4.68 -15.01 -17.03
C VAL A 214 5.21 -15.36 -18.43
N LYS A 215 5.90 -14.45 -19.13
CA LYS A 215 6.54 -14.72 -20.43
C LYS A 215 7.54 -15.88 -20.36
N LEU A 216 8.44 -15.85 -19.37
CA LEU A 216 9.44 -16.89 -19.17
C LEU A 216 8.82 -18.25 -18.84
N PHE A 217 7.78 -18.27 -18.00
CA PHE A 217 7.11 -19.51 -17.63
C PHE A 217 6.21 -20.08 -18.73
N SER A 218 5.54 -19.26 -19.54
CA SER A 218 4.76 -19.77 -20.68
C SER A 218 5.66 -20.48 -21.71
N GLN A 219 6.87 -19.96 -21.93
CA GLN A 219 7.91 -20.61 -22.74
C GLN A 219 8.56 -21.85 -22.08
N ILE A 220 8.47 -22.02 -20.75
CA ILE A 220 9.01 -23.18 -20.03
C ILE A 220 7.97 -24.32 -19.99
N PHE A 221 6.68 -23.98 -19.87
CA PHE A 221 5.57 -24.93 -19.78
C PHE A 221 4.95 -25.30 -21.14
N ASP A 222 5.31 -24.57 -22.19
CA ASP A 222 4.73 -24.60 -23.55
C ASP A 222 3.21 -24.37 -23.56
N CYS A 223 2.80 -23.21 -23.02
CA CYS A 223 1.39 -22.83 -22.87
C CYS A 223 1.11 -21.38 -23.32
N SER A 224 -0.17 -21.01 -23.43
CA SER A 224 -0.57 -19.69 -23.93
C SER A 224 -0.16 -18.56 -23.00
N LEU A 225 0.63 -17.62 -23.54
CA LEU A 225 1.00 -16.38 -22.86
C LEU A 225 -0.23 -15.52 -22.53
N GLU A 226 -1.26 -15.53 -23.39
CA GLU A 226 -2.47 -14.73 -23.19
C GLU A 226 -3.33 -15.27 -22.03
N GLU A 227 -3.43 -16.59 -21.90
CA GLU A 227 -4.14 -17.24 -20.80
C GLU A 227 -3.44 -16.99 -19.45
N MET A 228 -2.10 -17.09 -19.40
CA MET A 228 -1.34 -16.74 -18.20
C MET A 228 -1.42 -15.25 -17.84
N ILE A 229 -1.56 -14.36 -18.83
CA ILE A 229 -1.79 -12.93 -18.57
C ILE A 229 -3.22 -12.69 -18.04
N SER A 230 -4.21 -13.42 -18.54
CA SER A 230 -5.60 -13.35 -18.08
C SER A 230 -5.78 -13.88 -16.64
N ASP A 231 -5.10 -14.96 -16.26
CA ASP A 231 -5.08 -15.42 -14.87
C ASP A 231 -4.28 -14.48 -13.95
N LEU A 232 -3.23 -13.82 -14.45
CA LEU A 232 -2.46 -12.84 -13.67
C LEU A 232 -3.31 -11.65 -13.18
N ASP A 233 -4.45 -11.35 -13.79
CA ASP A 233 -5.42 -10.36 -13.30
C ASP A 233 -6.08 -10.76 -11.96
N GLN A 234 -5.97 -12.03 -11.53
CA GLN A 234 -6.26 -12.47 -10.15
C GLN A 234 -5.21 -11.96 -9.14
N GLY A 235 -4.13 -11.31 -9.59
CA GLY A 235 -3.22 -10.54 -8.76
C GLY A 235 -2.13 -11.35 -8.04
N ASP A 236 -1.89 -12.61 -8.42
CA ASP A 236 -0.79 -13.43 -7.88
C ASP A 236 -0.09 -14.31 -8.91
N VAL A 237 1.00 -13.79 -9.49
CA VAL A 237 1.90 -14.54 -10.39
C VAL A 237 2.41 -15.87 -9.79
N SER A 238 2.46 -16.04 -8.47
CA SER A 238 2.88 -17.29 -7.84
C SER A 238 1.77 -18.34 -7.73
N GLU A 239 0.49 -17.95 -7.85
CA GLU A 239 -0.62 -18.88 -8.07
C GLU A 239 -0.76 -19.15 -9.58
N THR A 240 -0.65 -18.14 -10.44
CA THR A 240 -0.65 -18.30 -11.91
C THR A 240 0.42 -19.29 -12.39
N VAL A 241 1.68 -19.10 -11.99
CA VAL A 241 2.78 -20.02 -12.32
C VAL A 241 2.57 -21.40 -11.68
N LYS A 242 1.79 -21.51 -10.60
CA LYS A 242 1.44 -22.80 -10.03
C LYS A 242 0.41 -23.54 -10.90
N THR A 243 -0.71 -22.90 -11.24
CA THR A 243 -1.81 -23.53 -12.02
C THR A 243 -1.29 -24.07 -13.34
N PHE A 244 -0.64 -23.22 -14.15
CA PHE A 244 -0.12 -23.62 -15.46
C PHE A 244 1.06 -24.62 -15.38
N PHE A 245 1.71 -24.79 -14.22
CA PHE A 245 2.68 -25.87 -13.98
C PHE A 245 2.00 -27.20 -13.60
N GLU A 246 0.85 -27.16 -12.92
CA GLU A 246 0.04 -28.36 -12.65
C GLU A 246 -0.65 -28.87 -13.92
N ASP A 247 -1.00 -27.98 -14.85
CA ASP A 247 -1.60 -28.33 -16.16
C ASP A 247 -0.57 -28.72 -17.25
N SER A 248 0.71 -28.33 -17.11
CA SER A 248 1.74 -28.58 -18.14
C SER A 248 2.03 -30.07 -18.34
N HIS A 249 1.69 -30.58 -19.52
CA HIS A 249 1.96 -31.97 -19.92
C HIS A 249 3.46 -32.26 -20.07
N ASP A 250 4.20 -31.27 -20.58
CA ASP A 250 5.60 -31.43 -20.98
C ASP A 250 6.58 -31.20 -19.82
N LYS A 251 6.13 -30.51 -18.76
CA LYS A 251 6.88 -30.26 -17.52
C LYS A 251 6.02 -30.56 -16.29
N THR A 252 5.56 -31.82 -16.17
CA THR A 252 4.79 -32.25 -15.00
C THR A 252 5.55 -32.01 -13.68
N PRO A 253 4.90 -31.55 -12.59
CA PRO A 253 5.56 -31.32 -11.31
C PRO A 253 6.12 -32.59 -10.66
N SER A 254 7.19 -32.45 -9.88
CA SER A 254 7.72 -33.54 -9.06
C SER A 254 6.66 -34.04 -8.07
N LYS A 255 6.59 -35.36 -7.88
CA LYS A 255 5.71 -36.00 -6.88
C LYS A 255 6.17 -35.80 -5.43
N LYS A 256 7.42 -35.38 -5.21
CA LYS A 256 8.00 -35.10 -3.88
C LYS A 256 8.96 -33.93 -3.95
N SER A 257 8.89 -33.03 -2.97
CA SER A 257 9.87 -31.96 -2.79
C SER A 257 11.16 -32.56 -2.26
N THR A 258 12.25 -32.38 -3.01
CA THR A 258 13.60 -32.88 -2.66
C THR A 258 14.60 -31.74 -2.44
N LEU A 259 14.18 -30.49 -2.67
CA LEU A 259 15.02 -29.31 -2.55
C LEU A 259 15.38 -29.01 -1.09
N THR A 260 16.63 -28.62 -0.88
CA THR A 260 17.13 -28.05 0.37
C THR A 260 17.02 -26.52 0.39
N LEU A 261 17.04 -25.91 1.58
CA LEU A 261 17.13 -24.44 1.70
C LEU A 261 18.38 -23.89 1.00
N GLN A 262 19.50 -24.65 1.06
CA GLN A 262 20.78 -24.28 0.48
C GLN A 262 20.75 -24.26 -1.05
N GLU A 263 20.12 -25.26 -1.70
CA GLU A 263 19.94 -25.26 -3.16
C GLU A 263 19.09 -24.08 -3.63
N VAL A 264 18.00 -23.77 -2.91
CA VAL A 264 17.11 -22.65 -3.24
C VAL A 264 17.85 -21.32 -3.07
N ASP A 265 18.63 -21.15 -2.00
CA ASP A 265 19.34 -19.89 -1.75
C ASP A 265 20.50 -19.66 -2.74
N HIS A 266 21.22 -20.73 -3.11
CA HIS A 266 22.21 -20.69 -4.20
C HIS A 266 21.57 -20.37 -5.55
N PHE A 267 20.42 -20.97 -5.86
CA PHE A 267 19.63 -20.61 -7.05
C PHE A 267 19.22 -19.14 -7.04
N LEU A 268 18.79 -18.58 -5.91
CA LEU A 268 18.42 -17.17 -5.79
C LEU A 268 19.64 -16.23 -5.93
N ASP A 269 20.77 -16.55 -5.30
CA ASP A 269 22.00 -15.76 -5.48
C ASP A 269 22.43 -15.75 -6.96
N LYS A 270 22.43 -16.91 -7.62
CA LYS A 270 22.73 -17.03 -9.05
C LYS A 270 21.73 -16.27 -9.92
N MET A 271 20.42 -16.40 -9.69
CA MET A 271 19.39 -15.63 -10.42
C MET A 271 19.58 -14.10 -10.26
N SER A 272 20.19 -13.64 -9.17
CA SER A 272 20.44 -12.21 -8.95
C SER A 272 21.63 -11.63 -9.72
N THR A 273 22.47 -12.48 -10.36
CA THR A 273 23.55 -12.04 -11.25
C THR A 273 23.15 -12.06 -12.74
N LEU A 274 22.05 -12.72 -13.09
CA LEU A 274 21.60 -12.86 -14.48
C LEU A 274 20.77 -11.65 -14.94
N THR A 275 21.07 -11.13 -16.12
CA THR A 275 20.39 -9.95 -16.70
C THR A 275 19.78 -10.19 -18.08
N LYS A 276 20.12 -11.27 -18.78
CA LYS A 276 19.53 -11.64 -20.07
C LYS A 276 18.33 -12.59 -19.89
N GLU A 277 17.33 -12.43 -20.76
CA GLU A 277 16.11 -13.24 -20.71
C GLU A 277 16.40 -14.74 -20.86
N ASP A 278 17.18 -15.13 -21.88
CA ASP A 278 17.54 -16.54 -22.15
C ASP A 278 18.28 -17.20 -20.98
N GLU A 279 19.18 -16.46 -20.32
CA GLU A 279 19.96 -16.96 -19.18
C GLU A 279 19.04 -17.21 -17.97
N GLN A 280 18.13 -16.28 -17.70
CA GLN A 280 17.11 -16.40 -16.65
C GLN A 280 16.13 -17.54 -16.96
N GLN A 281 15.66 -17.68 -18.22
CA GLN A 281 14.80 -18.77 -18.68
C GLN A 281 15.46 -20.13 -18.46
N ASN A 282 16.73 -20.27 -18.84
CA ASN A 282 17.49 -21.50 -18.69
C ASN A 282 17.65 -21.90 -17.23
N GLU A 283 17.92 -20.95 -16.33
CA GLU A 283 18.07 -21.26 -14.90
C GLU A 283 16.72 -21.58 -14.22
N LEU A 284 15.64 -20.87 -14.59
CA LEU A 284 14.27 -21.19 -14.17
C LEU A 284 13.84 -22.59 -14.66
N SER A 285 14.18 -22.97 -15.90
CA SER A 285 13.91 -24.30 -16.46
C SER A 285 14.64 -25.42 -15.69
N LYS A 286 15.84 -25.15 -15.14
CA LYS A 286 16.61 -26.13 -14.34
C LYS A 286 15.96 -26.36 -12.97
N ILE A 287 15.58 -25.30 -12.24
CA ILE A 287 14.98 -25.48 -10.91
C ILE A 287 13.57 -26.09 -11.00
N THR A 288 12.78 -25.68 -12.00
CA THR A 288 11.41 -26.17 -12.25
C THR A 288 11.34 -27.70 -12.31
N ARG A 289 12.31 -28.36 -12.96
CA ARG A 289 12.39 -29.84 -13.07
C ARG A 289 12.57 -30.57 -11.74
N LYS A 290 12.98 -29.88 -10.66
CA LYS A 290 13.09 -30.43 -9.30
C LYS A 290 11.86 -30.12 -8.42
N CYS A 291 11.03 -29.16 -8.81
CA CYS A 291 9.97 -28.61 -7.97
C CYS A 291 8.71 -29.47 -7.95
N THR A 292 8.08 -29.61 -6.79
CA THR A 292 6.60 -29.72 -6.73
C THR A 292 6.00 -28.37 -7.11
N SER A 293 4.73 -28.35 -7.48
CA SER A 293 4.00 -27.11 -7.78
C SER A 293 3.96 -26.12 -6.60
N ASN A 294 3.96 -26.61 -5.36
CA ASN A 294 4.09 -25.75 -4.17
C ASN A 294 5.52 -25.22 -3.96
N ASP A 295 6.58 -25.96 -4.33
CA ASP A 295 7.95 -25.45 -4.28
C ASP A 295 8.13 -24.29 -5.28
N LEU A 296 7.68 -24.47 -6.53
CA LEU A 296 7.84 -23.46 -7.57
C LEU A 296 7.09 -22.16 -7.20
N LYS A 297 5.87 -22.29 -6.67
CA LYS A 297 5.09 -21.18 -6.08
C LYS A 297 5.90 -20.39 -5.04
N TYR A 298 6.52 -21.06 -4.07
CA TYR A 298 7.30 -20.36 -3.04
C TYR A 298 8.63 -19.80 -3.56
N ILE A 299 9.26 -20.42 -4.57
CA ILE A 299 10.41 -19.86 -5.28
C ILE A 299 10.02 -18.57 -6.01
N VAL A 300 8.89 -18.54 -6.72
CA VAL A 300 8.36 -17.32 -7.36
C VAL A 300 8.07 -16.23 -6.31
N ARG A 301 7.52 -16.59 -5.13
CA ARG A 301 7.34 -15.65 -4.00
C ARG A 301 8.65 -15.08 -3.45
N LEU A 302 9.70 -15.90 -3.36
CA LEU A 302 11.06 -15.46 -2.98
C LEU A 302 11.67 -14.52 -4.04
N ILE A 303 11.45 -14.78 -5.33
CA ILE A 303 11.83 -13.89 -6.43
C ILE A 303 11.05 -12.57 -6.39
N LYS A 304 9.75 -12.61 -6.04
CA LYS A 304 8.92 -11.41 -5.87
C LYS A 304 9.16 -10.63 -4.57
N HIS A 305 10.02 -11.15 -3.67
CA HIS A 305 10.27 -10.63 -2.32
C HIS A 305 9.04 -10.61 -1.38
N ASP A 306 7.98 -11.36 -1.71
CA ASP A 306 6.74 -11.42 -0.93
C ASP A 306 6.22 -12.86 -0.81
N LEU A 307 6.37 -13.43 0.38
CA LEU A 307 5.84 -14.75 0.76
C LEU A 307 4.32 -14.74 1.01
N LYS A 308 3.69 -13.56 1.08
CA LYS A 308 2.29 -13.31 1.46
C LYS A 308 1.89 -13.78 2.87
N ILE A 309 2.85 -14.20 3.69
CA ILE A 309 2.65 -14.69 5.07
C ILE A 309 2.12 -13.63 6.06
N ASN A 310 1.94 -12.38 5.63
CA ASN A 310 1.51 -11.25 6.48
C ASN A 310 2.33 -11.17 7.80
N ALA A 311 3.65 -11.32 7.69
CA ALA A 311 4.60 -11.20 8.77
C ALA A 311 5.93 -10.62 8.24
N GLY A 312 6.36 -9.49 8.79
CA GLY A 312 7.65 -8.87 8.47
C GLY A 312 8.72 -9.15 9.52
N ALA A 313 9.86 -8.46 9.38
CA ALA A 313 11.04 -8.63 10.24
C ALA A 313 10.78 -8.57 11.75
N LYS A 314 9.73 -7.86 12.20
CA LYS A 314 9.31 -7.86 13.62
C LYS A 314 9.06 -9.28 14.13
N HIS A 315 8.05 -9.94 13.58
CA HIS A 315 7.53 -11.21 14.09
C HIS A 315 8.50 -12.38 13.87
N VAL A 316 9.32 -12.30 12.82
CA VAL A 316 10.36 -13.30 12.54
C VAL A 316 11.58 -13.14 13.47
N LEU A 317 11.98 -11.91 13.82
CA LEU A 317 13.14 -11.69 14.70
C LEU A 317 12.77 -11.84 16.18
N GLU A 318 11.59 -11.40 16.61
CA GLU A 318 11.08 -11.63 17.97
C GLU A 318 10.92 -13.13 18.30
N ALA A 319 10.88 -14.00 17.28
CA ALA A 319 10.90 -15.45 17.44
C ALA A 319 12.29 -16.01 17.80
N LEU A 320 13.38 -15.35 17.39
CA LEU A 320 14.75 -15.64 17.83
C LEU A 320 14.99 -15.11 19.24
N ASP A 321 14.78 -13.80 19.42
CA ASP A 321 15.06 -13.07 20.65
C ASP A 321 14.18 -11.80 20.71
N PRO A 322 13.59 -11.43 21.87
CA PRO A 322 12.78 -10.23 21.99
C PRO A 322 13.48 -8.94 21.54
N ASN A 323 14.81 -8.85 21.67
CA ASN A 323 15.62 -7.70 21.30
C ASN A 323 16.19 -7.79 19.87
N ALA A 324 16.11 -8.95 19.17
CA ALA A 324 16.69 -9.10 17.84
C ALA A 324 16.10 -8.11 16.82
N TYR A 325 14.80 -7.79 16.91
CA TYR A 325 14.18 -6.79 16.03
C TYR A 325 14.77 -5.39 16.26
N ALA A 326 15.02 -5.00 17.52
CA ALA A 326 15.63 -3.72 17.87
C ALA A 326 17.11 -3.67 17.46
N ALA A 327 17.86 -4.76 17.67
CA ALA A 327 19.24 -4.89 17.22
C ALA A 327 19.34 -4.80 15.68
N PHE A 328 18.44 -5.43 14.93
CA PHE A 328 18.36 -5.33 13.47
C PHE A 328 17.94 -3.94 12.98
N HIS A 329 17.09 -3.22 13.72
CA HIS A 329 16.74 -1.83 13.41
C HIS A 329 17.92 -0.86 13.46
N ALA A 330 18.88 -1.09 14.36
CA ALA A 330 20.06 -0.24 14.52
C ALA A 330 21.28 -0.69 13.70
N SER A 331 21.37 -1.98 13.36
CA SER A 331 22.52 -2.57 12.65
C SER A 331 22.26 -2.90 11.18
N HIS A 332 20.99 -3.04 10.75
CA HIS A 332 20.53 -3.55 9.44
C HIS A 332 21.23 -4.82 8.92
N ASN A 333 22.02 -5.50 9.75
CA ASN A 333 22.79 -6.67 9.41
C ASN A 333 22.10 -7.90 10.00
N LEU A 334 21.36 -8.61 9.15
CA LEU A 334 20.63 -9.80 9.57
C LEU A 334 21.56 -10.91 10.07
N GLN A 335 22.76 -11.02 9.49
CA GLN A 335 23.71 -12.07 9.84
C GLN A 335 24.29 -11.83 11.24
N ASP A 336 24.84 -10.64 11.50
CA ASP A 336 25.36 -10.25 12.82
C ASP A 336 24.30 -10.41 13.92
N VAL A 337 23.06 -10.02 13.67
CA VAL A 337 21.97 -10.18 14.65
C VAL A 337 21.68 -11.65 14.92
N VAL A 338 21.59 -12.50 13.89
CA VAL A 338 21.37 -13.93 14.08
C VAL A 338 22.56 -14.59 14.78
N GLU A 339 23.80 -14.30 14.37
CA GLU A 339 25.00 -14.79 15.04
C GLU A 339 25.06 -14.40 16.52
N ARG A 340 24.75 -13.14 16.86
CA ARG A 340 24.69 -12.67 18.26
C ARG A 340 23.54 -13.30 19.06
N CYS A 341 22.46 -13.76 18.40
CA CYS A 341 21.40 -14.52 19.05
C CYS A 341 21.71 -16.02 19.21
N LEU A 342 22.61 -16.57 18.40
CA LEU A 342 23.00 -17.99 18.40
C LEU A 342 24.23 -18.29 19.28
N LYS A 343 25.16 -17.33 19.42
CA LYS A 343 26.33 -17.46 20.29
C LYS A 343 25.85 -17.64 21.74
N LYS A 344 26.06 -18.85 22.28
CA LYS A 344 25.89 -19.13 23.73
C LYS A 344 26.85 -18.21 24.50
N SER A 345 26.31 -17.38 25.38
CA SER A 345 27.11 -16.84 26.48
C SER A 345 27.50 -17.98 27.42
N GLU A 346 28.73 -17.97 27.89
CA GLU A 346 29.03 -18.60 29.18
C GLU A 346 28.25 -17.83 30.26
N ASP A 347 27.51 -18.54 31.12
CA ASP A 347 26.65 -17.90 32.12
C ASP A 347 27.49 -17.26 33.24
N VAL A 348 27.90 -16.01 33.03
CA VAL A 348 28.41 -15.13 34.08
C VAL A 348 27.23 -14.60 34.90
N PRO A 349 27.04 -15.01 36.18
CA PRO A 349 25.85 -14.64 36.93
C PRO A 349 25.79 -13.13 37.18
N GLY A 350 24.74 -12.48 36.66
CA GLY A 350 24.41 -11.08 36.95
C GLY A 350 24.33 -10.13 35.74
N LEU A 351 24.86 -10.50 34.57
CA LEU A 351 24.80 -9.62 33.39
C LEU A 351 23.56 -9.92 32.52
N THR A 352 22.54 -9.07 32.61
CA THR A 352 21.29 -9.25 31.87
C THR A 352 21.46 -9.09 30.36
N ARG A 353 21.02 -10.12 29.62
CA ARG A 353 21.01 -10.32 28.16
C ARG A 353 20.56 -9.08 27.36
N THR A 354 21.49 -8.14 27.16
CA THR A 354 21.26 -6.87 26.46
C THR A 354 22.12 -6.82 25.21
N LEU A 355 21.54 -7.17 24.06
CA LEU A 355 22.15 -6.94 22.75
C LEU A 355 22.48 -5.45 22.63
N SER A 356 23.76 -5.07 22.67
CA SER A 356 24.15 -3.67 22.69
C SER A 356 23.75 -2.95 21.40
N ILE A 357 22.77 -2.04 21.52
CA ILE A 357 22.17 -1.31 20.39
C ILE A 357 23.00 -0.06 20.09
N LYS A 358 24.27 -0.25 19.71
CA LYS A 358 25.09 0.81 19.13
C LYS A 358 24.86 0.86 17.61
N THR A 359 24.45 2.01 17.09
CA THR A 359 24.57 2.29 15.66
C THR A 359 26.04 2.29 15.27
N ARG A 360 26.32 1.80 14.05
CA ARG A 360 27.65 1.86 13.45
C ARG A 360 27.61 2.87 12.31
N VAL A 361 28.67 3.65 12.15
CA VAL A 361 28.83 4.50 10.96
C VAL A 361 28.94 3.59 9.73
N MET A 362 28.53 4.09 8.55
CA MET A 362 28.31 3.32 7.31
C MET A 362 27.19 2.26 7.35
N THR A 363 26.53 2.04 8.48
CA THR A 363 25.29 1.24 8.55
C THR A 363 24.07 2.18 8.50
N PRO A 364 23.17 2.05 7.51
CA PRO A 364 22.00 2.91 7.40
C PRO A 364 21.05 2.76 8.61
N VAL A 365 20.35 3.83 8.96
CA VAL A 365 19.35 3.88 10.04
C VAL A 365 17.98 4.20 9.44
N LYS A 366 16.89 3.54 9.85
CA LYS A 366 15.57 3.81 9.24
C LYS A 366 15.18 5.27 9.46
N PRO A 367 14.81 6.03 8.41
CA PRO A 367 14.44 7.43 8.56
C PRO A 367 13.24 7.59 9.51
N MET A 368 13.34 8.52 10.46
CA MET A 368 12.20 8.98 11.24
C MET A 368 11.16 9.62 10.31
N LEU A 369 9.89 9.26 10.47
CA LEU A 369 8.81 9.58 9.55
C LEU A 369 7.85 10.63 10.13
N ALA A 370 7.09 11.25 9.22
CA ALA A 370 6.02 12.17 9.57
C ALA A 370 4.62 11.54 9.42
N GLU A 371 3.74 11.84 10.38
CA GLU A 371 2.28 11.68 10.31
C GLU A 371 1.66 12.89 9.59
N ALA A 372 0.51 12.74 8.93
CA ALA A 372 -0.22 13.89 8.37
C ALA A 372 -0.95 14.65 9.49
N CYS A 373 -0.69 15.96 9.62
CA CYS A 373 -1.45 16.83 10.52
C CYS A 373 -2.46 17.65 9.70
N LYS A 374 -3.71 17.69 10.16
CA LYS A 374 -4.84 18.35 9.48
C LYS A 374 -5.26 19.69 10.10
N SER A 375 -4.72 20.07 11.26
CA SER A 375 -5.08 21.35 11.90
C SER A 375 -4.00 21.85 12.86
N PHE A 376 -3.82 23.17 12.90
CA PHE A 376 -2.83 23.85 13.74
C PHE A 376 -3.00 23.52 15.24
N ALA A 377 -4.24 23.44 15.72
CA ALA A 377 -4.56 23.05 17.09
C ALA A 377 -4.13 21.61 17.42
N SER A 378 -4.20 20.68 16.46
CA SER A 378 -3.75 19.30 16.63
C SER A 378 -2.22 19.20 16.74
N ALA A 379 -1.49 20.00 15.94
CA ALA A 379 -0.03 20.09 16.06
C ALA A 379 0.41 20.62 17.43
N ILE A 380 -0.19 21.73 17.88
CA ILE A 380 0.10 22.34 19.20
C ILE A 380 -0.24 21.38 20.35
N LYS A 381 -1.37 20.65 20.26
CA LYS A 381 -1.74 19.62 21.25
C LYS A 381 -0.78 18.43 21.30
N LYS A 382 -0.19 18.04 20.15
CA LYS A 382 0.82 16.97 20.09
C LYS A 382 2.21 17.42 20.55
N CYS A 383 2.53 18.71 20.44
CA CYS A 383 3.82 19.29 20.84
C CYS A 383 3.66 20.37 21.93
N PRO A 384 3.20 20.02 23.14
CA PRO A 384 2.78 20.98 24.17
C PRO A 384 3.92 21.82 24.78
N LYS A 385 5.18 21.46 24.53
CA LYS A 385 6.37 22.24 24.95
C LYS A 385 6.84 23.23 23.87
N GLY A 386 6.17 23.25 22.71
CA GLY A 386 6.63 23.91 21.50
C GLY A 386 7.29 22.94 20.52
N MET A 387 7.43 23.40 19.28
CA MET A 387 7.97 22.63 18.17
C MET A 387 8.94 23.48 17.34
N PHE A 388 9.85 22.81 16.62
CA PHE A 388 10.45 23.39 15.44
C PHE A 388 9.54 23.17 14.25
N ALA A 389 9.17 24.25 13.56
CA ALA A 389 8.53 24.23 12.26
C ALA A 389 9.59 24.51 11.19
N GLU A 390 9.83 23.53 10.34
CA GLU A 390 10.79 23.59 9.24
C GLU A 390 10.09 23.59 7.90
N ILE A 391 10.68 24.22 6.89
CA ILE A 391 10.17 24.16 5.51
C ILE A 391 10.16 22.71 5.04
N LYS A 392 9.04 22.26 4.47
CA LYS A 392 9.02 20.98 3.76
C LYS A 392 9.61 21.17 2.37
N TYR A 393 10.86 20.74 2.23
CA TYR A 393 11.52 20.61 0.93
C TYR A 393 10.91 19.44 0.12
N ASP A 394 10.74 19.66 -1.19
CA ASP A 394 10.19 18.70 -2.16
C ASP A 394 11.34 18.08 -2.98
N GLY A 395 12.17 17.29 -2.31
CA GLY A 395 13.42 16.75 -2.85
C GLY A 395 13.52 15.23 -2.78
N GLU A 396 14.75 14.74 -2.71
CA GLU A 396 15.03 13.34 -2.39
C GLU A 396 15.73 13.23 -1.04
N ARG A 397 15.09 12.62 -0.04
CA ARG A 397 15.70 12.40 1.27
C ARG A 397 16.94 11.51 1.20
N VAL A 398 18.05 12.06 1.68
CA VAL A 398 19.37 11.44 1.78
C VAL A 398 19.80 11.40 3.24
N GLN A 399 20.10 10.20 3.71
CA GLN A 399 20.85 9.99 4.94
C GLN A 399 22.33 9.84 4.59
N LEU A 400 23.16 10.73 5.11
CA LEU A 400 24.58 10.83 4.79
C LEU A 400 25.40 10.24 5.94
N HIS A 401 26.22 9.23 5.61
CA HIS A 401 27.21 8.65 6.52
C HIS A 401 28.61 9.06 6.05
N LYS A 402 29.41 9.62 6.96
CA LYS A 402 30.83 9.95 6.74
C LYS A 402 31.66 9.25 7.82
N SER A 403 32.81 8.68 7.47
CA SER A 403 33.76 8.09 8.42
C SER A 403 35.16 8.34 7.89
N GLY A 404 35.94 9.19 8.57
CA GLY A 404 37.18 9.75 8.01
C GLY A 404 36.91 10.41 6.66
N ASN A 405 37.46 9.83 5.58
CA ASN A 405 37.28 10.30 4.19
C ASN A 405 36.24 9.48 3.39
N ASP A 406 35.68 8.40 3.95
CA ASP A 406 34.64 7.61 3.29
C ASP A 406 33.27 8.26 3.42
N PHE A 407 32.45 8.11 2.37
CA PHE A 407 31.10 8.67 2.28
C PHE A 407 30.13 7.66 1.68
N GLN A 408 29.03 7.39 2.39
CA GLN A 408 27.89 6.64 1.87
C GLN A 408 26.61 7.47 2.00
N PHE A 409 25.76 7.39 0.99
CA PHE A 409 24.52 8.16 0.89
C PHE A 409 23.36 7.18 0.69
N PHE A 410 22.41 7.16 1.60
CA PHE A 410 21.26 6.27 1.56
C PHE A 410 19.98 7.06 1.30
N SER A 411 19.20 6.63 0.31
CA SER A 411 17.86 7.14 0.06
C SER A 411 16.92 6.84 1.23
N ARG A 412 15.74 7.48 1.24
CA ARG A 412 14.59 7.11 2.09
C ARG A 412 14.26 5.60 2.14
N SER A 413 14.63 4.83 1.11
CA SER A 413 14.42 3.38 1.01
C SER A 413 15.58 2.52 1.54
N LEU A 414 16.61 3.16 2.10
CA LEU A 414 17.91 2.61 2.49
C LEU A 414 18.75 2.02 1.35
N LYS A 415 18.33 2.18 0.09
CA LYS A 415 19.18 1.95 -1.09
C LYS A 415 20.23 3.06 -1.25
N PRO A 416 21.45 2.77 -1.72
CA PRO A 416 22.42 3.80 -2.12
C PRO A 416 21.84 4.83 -3.09
N VAL A 417 22.24 6.09 -2.95
CA VAL A 417 21.87 7.19 -3.85
C VAL A 417 22.78 7.18 -5.09
N ILE A 418 22.21 7.49 -6.26
CA ILE A 418 22.94 7.48 -7.54
C ILE A 418 24.01 8.59 -7.52
N PRO A 419 25.29 8.31 -7.86
CA PRO A 419 26.40 9.24 -7.64
C PRO A 419 26.22 10.66 -8.20
N HIS A 420 25.57 10.83 -9.35
CA HIS A 420 25.38 12.14 -9.99
C HIS A 420 24.52 13.13 -9.17
N LYS A 421 23.80 12.63 -8.14
CA LYS A 421 22.99 13.42 -7.20
C LYS A 421 23.73 13.81 -5.92
N VAL A 422 24.94 13.30 -5.69
CA VAL A 422 25.65 13.43 -4.39
C VAL A 422 27.17 13.56 -4.49
N ALA A 423 27.79 13.43 -5.68
CA ALA A 423 29.24 13.48 -5.85
C ALA A 423 29.84 14.81 -5.33
N GLU A 424 29.28 15.95 -5.77
CA GLU A 424 29.65 17.31 -5.34
C GLU A 424 29.71 17.45 -3.80
N ILE A 425 28.76 16.84 -3.09
CA ILE A 425 28.61 16.94 -1.63
C ILE A 425 29.86 16.43 -0.89
N LYS A 426 30.60 15.47 -1.47
CA LYS A 426 31.87 14.98 -0.88
C LYS A 426 32.94 16.06 -0.80
N GLU A 427 32.93 17.04 -1.70
CA GLU A 427 33.91 18.14 -1.73
C GLU A 427 33.51 19.31 -0.81
N TYR A 428 32.22 19.49 -0.54
CA TYR A 428 31.73 20.61 0.28
C TYR A 428 31.53 20.24 1.75
N LEU A 429 31.12 19.01 2.09
CA LEU A 429 30.88 18.66 3.50
C LEU A 429 32.14 18.77 4.39
N PRO A 430 33.36 18.37 3.98
CA PRO A 430 34.57 18.58 4.78
C PRO A 430 34.89 20.06 5.03
N LYS A 431 34.51 20.95 4.10
CA LYS A 431 34.66 22.41 4.22
C LYS A 431 33.60 23.02 5.14
N ALA A 432 32.39 22.46 5.12
CA ALA A 432 31.25 22.87 5.95
C ALA A 432 31.36 22.37 7.39
N CYS A 433 31.89 21.15 7.61
CA CYS A 433 31.99 20.52 8.93
C CYS A 433 33.40 19.92 9.18
N PRO A 434 34.45 20.75 9.38
CA PRO A 434 35.84 20.27 9.47
C PRO A 434 36.13 19.34 10.66
N HIS A 435 35.33 19.42 11.73
CA HIS A 435 35.50 18.63 12.95
C HIS A 435 34.61 17.37 13.00
N GLY A 436 33.80 17.13 11.97
CA GLY A 436 32.93 15.96 11.84
C GLY A 436 33.63 14.83 11.09
N ASN A 437 34.38 14.00 11.80
CA ASN A 437 35.07 12.84 11.22
C ASN A 437 34.09 11.70 10.95
N ASP A 438 33.26 11.38 11.94
CA ASP A 438 32.30 10.28 11.90
C ASP A 438 30.88 10.83 12.08
N LEU A 439 30.10 10.87 11.01
CA LEU A 439 28.81 11.56 10.97
C LEU A 439 27.69 10.64 10.49
N ILE A 440 26.50 10.84 11.05
CA ILE A 440 25.23 10.40 10.45
C ILE A 440 24.29 11.61 10.42
N LEU A 441 24.02 12.13 9.22
CA LEU A 441 23.15 13.29 8.99
C LEU A 441 21.88 12.87 8.25
N ASP A 442 20.76 13.53 8.55
CA ASP A 442 19.48 13.38 7.85
C ASP A 442 19.19 14.67 7.08
N SER A 443 18.88 14.55 5.80
CA SER A 443 18.87 15.68 4.88
C SER A 443 17.98 15.44 3.67
N GLU A 444 17.56 16.51 3.00
CA GLU A 444 16.91 16.44 1.69
C GLU A 444 17.90 16.99 0.64
N VAL A 445 18.09 16.28 -0.48
CA VAL A 445 18.87 16.80 -1.61
C VAL A 445 17.94 17.39 -2.66
N LEU A 446 18.29 18.58 -3.16
CA LEU A 446 17.55 19.34 -4.16
C LEU A 446 18.52 19.93 -5.19
N LEU A 447 17.98 20.37 -6.34
CA LEU A 447 18.71 21.17 -7.32
C LEU A 447 18.37 22.65 -7.04
N VAL A 448 19.35 23.53 -6.90
CA VAL A 448 19.16 24.95 -6.55
C VAL A 448 19.73 25.84 -7.65
N ASP A 449 18.90 26.74 -8.19
CA ASP A 449 19.33 27.74 -9.17
C ASP A 449 20.22 28.80 -8.51
N HIS A 450 21.36 29.09 -9.14
CA HIS A 450 22.34 30.04 -8.63
C HIS A 450 21.86 31.49 -8.69
N LYS A 451 20.99 31.83 -9.63
CA LYS A 451 20.53 33.20 -9.89
C LYS A 451 19.48 33.65 -8.87
N THR A 452 18.46 32.82 -8.64
CA THR A 452 17.41 33.09 -7.64
C THR A 452 17.77 32.59 -6.24
N GLY A 453 18.69 31.62 -6.11
CA GLY A 453 18.96 30.91 -4.86
C GLY A 453 17.83 29.98 -4.43
N LYS A 454 16.80 29.77 -5.26
CA LYS A 454 15.62 28.96 -4.92
C LYS A 454 15.82 27.48 -5.31
N PRO A 455 15.26 26.53 -4.54
CA PRO A 455 15.12 25.15 -4.98
C PRO A 455 14.24 25.04 -6.23
N LEU A 456 14.63 24.15 -7.13
CA LEU A 456 13.87 23.78 -8.32
C LEU A 456 12.89 22.64 -8.00
N PRO A 457 11.78 22.48 -8.76
CA PRO A 457 10.75 21.48 -8.46
C PRO A 457 11.24 20.03 -8.45
N PHE A 458 10.47 19.14 -7.83
CA PHE A 458 10.77 17.71 -7.75
C PHE A 458 11.04 17.05 -9.11
N GLY A 459 11.92 16.04 -9.11
CA GLY A 459 12.33 15.29 -10.30
C GLY A 459 13.34 16.01 -11.20
N THR A 460 13.70 17.27 -10.93
CA THR A 460 14.80 17.98 -11.65
C THR A 460 16.18 17.34 -11.46
N LEU A 461 16.36 16.54 -10.40
CA LEU A 461 17.56 15.73 -10.11
C LEU A 461 17.78 14.51 -11.06
N GLY A 462 16.87 14.25 -12.00
CA GLY A 462 17.10 13.29 -13.09
C GLY A 462 18.20 13.79 -14.05
N ILE A 463 19.09 12.89 -14.51
CA ILE A 463 20.31 13.25 -15.27
C ILE A 463 20.02 14.26 -16.40
N HIS A 464 19.08 13.92 -17.29
CA HIS A 464 18.70 14.74 -18.44
C HIS A 464 18.04 16.08 -18.07
N LYS A 465 17.38 16.15 -16.90
CA LYS A 465 16.81 17.40 -16.38
C LYS A 465 17.90 18.28 -15.76
N LYS A 466 18.81 17.73 -14.96
CA LYS A 466 19.97 18.46 -14.43
C LYS A 466 20.80 19.11 -15.55
N SER A 467 21.04 18.41 -16.66
CA SER A 467 21.78 18.96 -17.81
C SER A 467 21.10 20.14 -18.52
N ALA A 468 19.79 20.36 -18.33
CA ALA A 468 19.10 21.55 -18.83
C ALA A 468 19.37 22.79 -17.96
N PHE A 469 19.54 22.60 -16.64
CA PHE A 469 19.79 23.68 -15.67
C PHE A 469 21.30 23.88 -15.45
N LYS A 470 21.99 24.43 -16.46
CA LYS A 470 23.44 24.72 -16.41
C LYS A 470 23.87 25.57 -15.20
N GLU A 471 22.98 26.43 -14.73
CA GLU A 471 23.20 27.42 -13.67
C GLU A 471 22.68 26.93 -12.30
N ALA A 472 22.64 25.62 -12.07
CA ALA A 472 22.10 25.03 -10.84
C ALA A 472 22.97 23.90 -10.29
N SER A 473 23.21 23.90 -8.97
CA SER A 473 24.01 22.89 -8.27
C SER A 473 23.15 21.94 -7.43
N VAL A 474 23.75 20.79 -7.08
CA VAL A 474 23.21 19.92 -6.05
C VAL A 474 23.40 20.60 -4.69
N CYS A 475 22.31 20.81 -3.97
CA CYS A 475 22.29 21.38 -2.63
C CYS A 475 21.71 20.38 -1.63
N LEU A 476 22.42 20.18 -0.52
CA LEU A 476 21.98 19.35 0.60
C LEU A 476 21.42 20.25 1.71
N PHE A 477 20.15 20.05 2.08
CA PHE A 477 19.49 20.73 3.20
C PHE A 477 19.47 19.78 4.40
N ILE A 478 20.40 19.98 5.34
CA ILE A 478 20.60 19.15 6.52
C ILE A 478 19.58 19.55 7.60
N PHE A 479 18.72 18.61 7.98
CA PHE A 479 17.64 18.85 8.94
C PHE A 479 17.74 18.01 10.22
N ASP A 480 18.69 17.07 10.31
CA ASP A 480 18.97 16.35 11.55
C ASP A 480 20.41 15.76 11.62
N CYS A 481 20.84 15.44 12.85
CA CYS A 481 22.10 14.76 13.16
C CYS A 481 21.82 13.61 14.14
N LEU A 482 22.15 12.39 13.74
CA LEU A 482 21.92 11.15 14.50
C LEU A 482 23.18 10.70 15.25
N GLN A 483 24.36 11.03 14.73
CA GLN A 483 25.66 10.76 15.34
C GLN A 483 26.68 11.82 14.92
N PHE A 484 27.51 12.26 15.87
CA PHE A 484 28.62 13.19 15.64
C PHE A 484 29.88 12.72 16.39
N ASN A 485 30.90 12.36 15.62
CA ASN A 485 32.07 11.59 16.07
C ASN A 485 31.62 10.35 16.88
N ASP A 486 32.19 10.11 18.05
CA ASP A 486 31.82 8.98 18.92
C ASP A 486 30.45 9.13 19.61
N GLU A 487 29.80 10.30 19.55
CA GLU A 487 28.56 10.56 20.25
C GLU A 487 27.32 10.18 19.42
N ASN A 488 26.59 9.16 19.88
CA ASN A 488 25.26 8.84 19.37
C ASN A 488 24.25 9.86 19.93
N LEU A 489 23.63 10.62 19.03
CA LEU A 489 22.73 11.71 19.37
C LEU A 489 21.26 11.30 19.41
N MET A 490 20.87 10.13 18.90
CA MET A 490 19.45 9.79 18.68
C MET A 490 18.58 9.86 19.94
N GLN A 491 19.15 9.63 21.12
CA GLN A 491 18.43 9.73 22.41
C GLN A 491 18.39 11.16 22.99
N LYS A 492 18.99 12.15 22.33
CA LYS A 492 18.93 13.57 22.72
C LYS A 492 17.70 14.28 22.13
N PRO A 493 17.12 15.25 22.86
CA PRO A 493 16.13 16.20 22.34
C PRO A 493 16.48 16.82 20.99
N MET A 494 15.45 17.08 20.17
CA MET A 494 15.59 17.81 18.89
C MET A 494 16.34 19.13 19.05
N GLU A 495 16.10 19.87 20.14
CA GLU A 495 16.80 21.13 20.42
C GLU A 495 18.32 20.98 20.59
N GLU A 496 18.80 19.89 21.17
CA GLU A 496 20.24 19.63 21.36
C GLU A 496 20.88 19.23 20.03
N ARG A 497 20.20 18.37 19.27
CA ARG A 497 20.64 17.92 17.95
C ARG A 497 20.70 19.07 16.94
N ARG A 498 19.73 19.98 16.99
CA ARG A 498 19.72 21.20 16.17
C ARG A 498 20.83 22.18 16.56
N LYS A 499 21.01 22.47 17.86
CA LYS A 499 22.13 23.31 18.35
C LYS A 499 23.49 22.72 17.98
N LEU A 500 23.61 21.39 17.97
CA LEU A 500 24.84 20.70 17.56
C LEU A 500 25.10 20.86 16.05
N LEU A 501 24.08 20.77 15.19
CA LEU A 501 24.22 21.14 13.77
C LEU A 501 24.68 22.59 13.61
N GLU A 502 23.95 23.54 14.20
CA GLU A 502 24.19 24.99 14.06
C GLU A 502 25.58 25.42 14.57
N ARG A 503 26.15 24.70 15.55
CA ARG A 503 27.50 24.96 16.06
C ARG A 503 28.62 24.35 15.21
N ASN A 504 28.38 23.23 14.53
CA ASN A 504 29.43 22.44 13.86
C ASN A 504 29.37 22.46 12.32
N VAL A 505 28.25 22.87 11.73
CA VAL A 505 28.03 22.92 10.27
C VAL A 505 27.94 24.38 9.83
N LYS A 506 28.99 24.87 9.18
CA LYS A 506 29.02 26.16 8.51
C LYS A 506 28.39 26.02 7.12
N GLU A 507 27.36 26.80 6.85
CA GLU A 507 26.69 26.76 5.54
C GLU A 507 27.60 27.20 4.39
N ILE A 508 27.44 26.52 3.25
CA ILE A 508 28.04 26.83 1.97
C ILE A 508 26.89 26.99 0.97
N LYS A 509 26.59 28.24 0.62
CA LYS A 509 25.47 28.63 -0.23
C LYS A 509 25.36 27.74 -1.49
N ASN A 510 24.14 27.28 -1.78
CA ASN A 510 23.77 26.40 -2.90
C ASN A 510 24.41 24.99 -2.88
N HIS A 511 25.10 24.58 -1.82
CA HIS A 511 25.73 23.25 -1.72
C HIS A 511 25.45 22.53 -0.39
N ILE A 512 25.68 23.18 0.75
CA ILE A 512 25.46 22.65 2.10
C ILE A 512 24.72 23.71 2.91
N MET A 513 23.43 23.50 3.13
CA MET A 513 22.57 24.39 3.94
C MET A 513 22.02 23.60 5.13
N LEU A 514 21.66 24.28 6.21
CA LEU A 514 20.75 23.73 7.20
C LEU A 514 19.30 23.92 6.71
N SER A 515 18.35 23.14 7.25
CA SER A 515 16.94 23.47 7.05
C SER A 515 16.60 24.80 7.72
N GLU A 516 15.81 25.63 7.04
CA GLU A 516 15.19 26.79 7.67
C GLU A 516 14.21 26.31 8.74
N THR A 517 14.38 26.80 9.97
CA THR A 517 13.61 26.38 11.14
C THR A 517 13.13 27.59 11.95
N LYS A 518 11.94 27.48 12.53
CA LYS A 518 11.38 28.47 13.47
C LYS A 518 10.80 27.76 14.67
N PHE A 519 11.05 28.31 15.86
CA PHE A 519 10.43 27.83 17.09
C PHE A 519 8.99 28.36 17.20
N ILE A 520 8.03 27.47 17.41
CA ILE A 520 6.59 27.78 17.42
C ILE A 520 5.92 27.16 18.65
N GLN A 521 5.12 27.97 19.35
CA GLN A 521 4.33 27.57 20.53
C GLN A 521 2.84 27.94 20.45
N THR A 522 2.40 28.72 19.46
CA THR A 522 1.00 29.17 19.33
C THR A 522 0.39 28.74 17.99
N PRO A 523 -0.93 28.45 17.93
CA PRO A 523 -1.60 28.12 16.67
C PRO A 523 -1.51 29.24 15.62
N THR A 524 -1.56 30.50 16.05
CA THR A 524 -1.49 31.67 15.16
C THR A 524 -0.15 31.75 14.44
N ALA A 525 0.97 31.73 15.18
CA ALA A 525 2.30 31.78 14.56
C ALA A 525 2.59 30.57 13.66
N LEU A 526 1.97 29.42 13.93
CA LEU A 526 2.01 28.25 13.04
C LEU A 526 1.20 28.48 11.75
N SER A 527 0.03 29.10 11.86
CA SER A 527 -0.82 29.48 10.73
C SER A 527 -0.15 30.53 9.85
N ASP A 528 0.39 31.60 10.43
CA ASP A 528 1.08 32.68 9.72
C ASP A 528 2.29 32.15 8.93
N LEU A 529 3.05 31.23 9.53
CA LEU A 529 4.17 30.57 8.86
C LEU A 529 3.73 29.63 7.73
N MET A 530 2.60 28.92 7.91
CA MET A 530 2.05 28.04 6.88
C MET A 530 1.48 28.83 5.70
N MET A 531 0.76 29.91 5.95
CA MET A 531 0.26 30.83 4.90
C MET A 531 1.44 31.41 4.12
N LYS A 532 2.46 31.93 4.82
CA LYS A 532 3.68 32.40 4.16
C LYS A 532 4.34 31.31 3.29
N ALA A 533 4.41 30.06 3.76
CA ALA A 533 4.99 28.96 2.98
C ALA A 533 4.17 28.65 1.72
N ILE A 534 2.84 28.75 1.78
CA ILE A 534 1.94 28.61 0.62
C ILE A 534 2.15 29.77 -0.36
N ASP A 535 2.23 31.02 0.13
CA ASP A 535 2.45 32.22 -0.70
C ASP A 535 3.83 32.20 -1.41
N GLU A 536 4.84 31.59 -0.80
CA GLU A 536 6.17 31.37 -1.41
C GLU A 536 6.23 30.15 -2.35
N GLY A 537 5.13 29.41 -2.51
CA GLY A 537 5.02 28.24 -3.39
C GLY A 537 5.67 26.97 -2.85
N LEU A 538 5.85 26.87 -1.53
CA LEU A 538 6.50 25.74 -0.86
C LEU A 538 5.49 24.64 -0.52
N GLU A 539 5.94 23.39 -0.46
CA GLU A 539 5.08 22.20 -0.27
C GLU A 539 4.37 22.15 1.11
N GLY A 540 4.81 22.97 2.06
CA GLY A 540 4.27 23.08 3.41
C GLY A 540 5.34 23.04 4.49
N LEU A 541 5.02 22.44 5.64
CA LEU A 541 5.89 22.41 6.82
C LEU A 541 6.09 20.99 7.38
N VAL A 542 7.26 20.75 7.96
CA VAL A 542 7.55 19.60 8.84
C VAL A 542 7.70 20.11 10.27
N LEU A 543 6.93 19.55 11.20
CA LEU A 543 6.88 19.97 12.59
C LEU A 543 7.50 18.88 13.48
N LYS A 544 8.45 19.26 14.33
CA LYS A 544 9.21 18.36 15.20
C LYS A 544 9.11 18.85 16.66
N ASP A 545 8.69 17.98 17.58
CA ASP A 545 8.62 18.32 19.01
C ASP A 545 10.00 18.75 19.55
N LEU A 546 10.04 19.86 20.31
CA LEU A 546 11.28 20.42 20.87
C LEU A 546 12.09 19.40 21.69
N LYS A 547 11.40 18.53 22.44
CA LYS A 547 12.00 17.49 23.30
C LYS A 547 11.95 16.09 22.65
N GLY A 548 11.53 16.00 21.38
CA GLY A 548 11.45 14.74 20.65
C GLY A 548 12.83 14.12 20.38
N VAL A 549 12.98 12.86 20.78
CA VAL A 549 14.13 12.01 20.42
C VAL A 549 14.00 11.46 18.99
N TYR A 550 15.09 10.98 18.40
CA TYR A 550 15.05 10.33 17.09
C TYR A 550 14.67 8.86 17.24
N GLU A 551 13.52 8.46 16.67
CA GLU A 551 13.05 7.08 16.67
C GLU A 551 13.02 6.49 15.25
N PRO A 552 13.97 5.62 14.88
CA PRO A 552 14.09 5.08 13.53
C PRO A 552 12.82 4.39 13.01
N GLY A 553 12.25 4.92 11.93
CA GLY A 553 11.04 4.39 11.29
C GLY A 553 9.71 4.66 12.02
N LYS A 554 9.69 5.35 13.18
CA LYS A 554 8.45 5.81 13.83
C LYS A 554 7.88 7.05 13.15
N ARG A 555 6.59 7.33 13.34
CA ARG A 555 5.85 8.46 12.76
C ARG A 555 5.55 9.54 13.79
N HIS A 556 6.59 10.10 14.43
CA HIS A 556 6.41 11.06 15.53
C HIS A 556 6.72 12.52 15.13
N TRP A 557 7.23 12.77 13.93
CA TRP A 557 7.14 14.11 13.31
C TRP A 557 5.75 14.31 12.72
N LEU A 558 5.39 15.56 12.44
CA LEU A 558 4.19 15.92 11.71
C LEU A 558 4.57 16.55 10.36
N LYS A 559 3.78 16.30 9.32
CA LYS A 559 3.81 17.04 8.06
C LYS A 559 2.48 17.75 7.86
N MET A 560 2.54 19.00 7.44
CA MET A 560 1.38 19.85 7.20
C MET A 560 1.48 20.39 5.78
N LYS A 561 0.41 20.24 5.00
CA LYS A 561 0.30 20.65 3.59
C LYS A 561 -0.98 21.46 3.39
N LYS A 562 -1.00 22.28 2.34
CA LYS A 562 -2.20 22.93 1.79
C LYS A 562 -3.38 21.94 1.71
N ASP A 563 -3.16 20.80 1.03
CA ASP A 563 -4.11 19.71 0.83
C ASP A 563 -4.56 18.93 2.09
N TYR A 564 -4.01 19.21 3.28
CA TYR A 564 -4.45 18.56 4.54
C TYR A 564 -5.25 19.47 5.47
N LEU A 565 -5.24 20.78 5.24
CA LEU A 565 -5.95 21.77 6.05
C LEU A 565 -7.42 21.81 5.67
N GLU A 566 -8.27 22.18 6.65
CA GLU A 566 -9.72 22.38 6.45
C GLU A 566 -10.41 21.22 5.68
N GLU A 567 -10.05 20.00 6.06
CA GLU A 567 -10.53 18.74 5.47
C GLU A 567 -10.23 18.54 3.97
N GLY A 568 -9.46 19.44 3.36
CA GLY A 568 -9.16 19.47 1.93
C GLY A 568 -9.74 20.67 1.18
N SER A 569 -10.39 21.63 1.85
CA SER A 569 -10.95 22.84 1.20
C SER A 569 -9.93 23.63 0.37
N MET A 570 -8.66 23.57 0.78
CA MET A 570 -7.53 24.24 0.13
C MET A 570 -6.79 23.34 -0.87
N ALA A 571 -7.14 22.06 -1.00
CA ALA A 571 -6.54 21.19 -2.00
C ALA A 571 -6.91 21.65 -3.42
N ASP A 572 -6.01 21.44 -4.39
CA ASP A 572 -6.36 21.64 -5.80
C ASP A 572 -7.17 20.43 -6.29
N THR A 573 -8.40 20.67 -6.73
CA THR A 573 -9.36 19.65 -7.15
C THR A 573 -9.66 19.72 -8.64
N ALA A 574 -10.05 18.59 -9.24
CA ALA A 574 -10.46 18.50 -10.63
C ALA A 574 -11.54 17.42 -10.80
N ASP A 575 -12.61 17.75 -11.52
CA ASP A 575 -13.64 16.78 -11.91
C ASP A 575 -13.14 16.00 -13.14
N LEU A 576 -13.02 14.67 -13.02
CA LEU A 576 -12.42 13.80 -14.04
C LEU A 576 -13.36 12.67 -14.43
N VAL A 577 -13.34 12.31 -15.72
CA VAL A 577 -14.14 11.21 -16.28
C VAL A 577 -13.35 9.90 -16.17
N VAL A 578 -14.00 8.82 -15.72
CA VAL A 578 -13.41 7.47 -15.73
C VAL A 578 -13.43 6.92 -17.16
N LEU A 579 -12.25 6.72 -17.74
CA LEU A 579 -12.07 6.22 -19.12
C LEU A 579 -11.88 4.70 -19.20
N GLY A 580 -11.58 4.06 -18.07
CA GLY A 580 -11.31 2.64 -17.98
C GLY A 580 -10.71 2.24 -16.64
N ALA A 581 -10.36 0.97 -16.47
CA ALA A 581 -9.79 0.45 -15.23
C ALA A 581 -8.77 -0.66 -15.47
N TYR A 582 -7.95 -0.92 -14.45
CA TYR A 582 -7.00 -2.03 -14.38
C TYR A 582 -7.27 -2.87 -13.13
N TYR A 583 -7.02 -4.17 -13.23
CA TYR A 583 -7.06 -5.08 -12.09
C TYR A 583 -6.00 -4.75 -11.05
N GLY A 584 -6.35 -4.94 -9.77
CA GLY A 584 -5.41 -4.81 -8.66
C GLY A 584 -4.48 -6.01 -8.53
N THR A 585 -3.53 -5.91 -7.60
CA THR A 585 -2.62 -7.01 -7.25
C THR A 585 -2.79 -7.40 -5.78
N GLY A 586 -2.46 -8.66 -5.44
CA GLY A 586 -2.59 -9.17 -4.07
C GLY A 586 -4.05 -9.12 -3.61
N ASN A 587 -4.31 -8.48 -2.47
CA ASN A 587 -5.65 -8.42 -1.87
C ASN A 587 -6.70 -7.63 -2.70
N LYS A 588 -6.27 -6.88 -3.72
CA LYS A 588 -7.17 -6.25 -4.72
C LYS A 588 -7.18 -6.98 -6.07
N GLY A 589 -6.61 -8.20 -6.15
CA GLY A 589 -6.66 -9.06 -7.33
C GLY A 589 -8.09 -9.46 -7.71
N GLY A 590 -8.33 -9.64 -9.01
CA GLY A 590 -9.67 -9.90 -9.57
C GLY A 590 -10.64 -8.71 -9.49
N MET A 591 -10.23 -7.58 -8.90
CA MET A 591 -11.03 -6.35 -8.79
C MET A 591 -10.40 -5.21 -9.59
N MET A 592 -11.22 -4.54 -10.41
CA MET A 592 -10.89 -3.24 -10.98
C MET A 592 -10.69 -2.24 -9.83
N SER A 593 -9.45 -1.77 -9.65
CA SER A 593 -9.09 -0.96 -8.47
C SER A 593 -8.06 0.14 -8.73
N VAL A 594 -7.59 0.24 -9.97
CA VAL A 594 -6.89 1.40 -10.51
C VAL A 594 -7.72 1.92 -11.68
N PHE A 595 -8.13 3.19 -11.64
CA PHE A 595 -8.94 3.80 -12.67
C PHE A 595 -8.08 4.70 -13.56
N LEU A 596 -8.37 4.71 -14.86
CA LEU A 596 -7.79 5.64 -15.82
C LEU A 596 -8.71 6.86 -15.88
N MET A 597 -8.24 8.01 -15.39
CA MET A 597 -9.03 9.24 -15.35
C MET A 597 -8.64 10.16 -16.50
N GLY A 598 -9.58 10.97 -16.99
CA GLY A 598 -9.31 11.92 -18.07
C GLY A 598 -10.18 13.16 -18.05
N THR A 599 -9.69 14.19 -18.75
CA THR A 599 -10.35 15.48 -18.92
C THR A 599 -11.06 15.57 -20.26
N TYR A 600 -12.11 16.38 -20.33
CA TYR A 600 -12.70 16.83 -21.58
C TYR A 600 -11.86 17.95 -22.20
N ASN A 601 -11.77 18.01 -23.54
CA ASN A 601 -10.99 19.01 -24.26
C ASN A 601 -11.84 19.62 -25.39
N GLU A 602 -12.41 20.80 -25.12
CA GLU A 602 -13.26 21.57 -26.05
C GLU A 602 -12.57 21.95 -27.37
N LYS A 603 -11.24 22.01 -27.41
CA LYS A 603 -10.48 22.46 -28.61
C LYS A 603 -10.26 21.34 -29.63
N LEU A 604 -10.48 20.09 -29.26
CA LEU A 604 -10.53 18.99 -30.21
C LEU A 604 -11.97 18.89 -30.73
N ALA A 605 -12.19 19.21 -32.01
CA ALA A 605 -13.50 19.21 -32.68
C ALA A 605 -14.12 17.79 -32.89
N SER A 606 -13.81 16.88 -31.98
CA SER A 606 -14.32 15.51 -31.87
C SER A 606 -14.22 15.14 -30.39
N THR A 607 -15.27 14.55 -29.81
CA THR A 607 -15.44 14.21 -28.38
C THR A 607 -14.37 13.24 -27.86
N LYS A 608 -13.15 13.75 -27.66
CA LYS A 608 -11.96 13.01 -27.24
C LYS A 608 -11.60 13.40 -25.81
N LEU A 609 -11.87 12.47 -24.89
CA LEU A 609 -11.41 12.54 -23.52
C LEU A 609 -9.89 12.26 -23.49
N VAL A 610 -9.13 13.11 -22.83
CA VAL A 610 -7.67 13.01 -22.74
C VAL A 610 -7.30 12.36 -21.42
N ALA A 611 -6.57 11.24 -21.46
CA ALA A 611 -6.11 10.56 -20.24
C ALA A 611 -5.16 11.47 -19.44
N ALA A 612 -5.50 11.72 -18.18
CA ALA A 612 -4.83 12.68 -17.30
C ALA A 612 -4.10 12.00 -16.13
N SER A 613 -4.70 11.00 -15.48
CA SER A 613 -4.12 10.32 -14.32
C SER A 613 -4.44 8.81 -14.29
N LYS A 614 -3.76 8.09 -13.40
CA LYS A 614 -4.16 6.74 -12.95
C LYS A 614 -4.29 6.73 -11.44
N GLU A 615 -5.45 6.36 -10.93
CA GLU A 615 -5.78 6.51 -9.51
C GLU A 615 -6.17 5.19 -8.87
N THR A 616 -5.49 4.82 -7.78
CA THR A 616 -5.84 3.67 -6.95
C THR A 616 -6.88 4.10 -5.92
N SER A 617 -8.06 3.47 -5.90
CA SER A 617 -9.14 3.96 -5.04
C SER A 617 -8.82 3.83 -3.52
N GLU A 618 -8.96 4.95 -2.80
CA GLU A 618 -9.08 5.00 -1.32
C GLU A 618 -10.53 4.76 -0.86
N MET A 619 -11.37 4.17 -1.72
CA MET A 619 -12.70 3.68 -1.34
C MET A 619 -12.56 2.71 -0.17
N LYS A 620 -13.09 3.12 0.99
CA LYS A 620 -13.15 2.30 2.21
C LYS A 620 -13.88 0.99 1.89
N SER A 621 -13.48 -0.10 2.54
CA SER A 621 -14.06 -1.45 2.33
C SER A 621 -15.47 -1.62 2.92
N ASN A 622 -16.30 -0.58 2.84
CA ASN A 622 -17.72 -0.53 3.14
C ASN A 622 -18.29 0.80 2.60
N PRO A 623 -18.88 0.81 1.40
CA PRO A 623 -20.10 1.55 1.15
C PRO A 623 -21.26 0.68 1.64
N SER A 624 -21.71 0.91 2.87
CA SER A 624 -23.07 0.49 3.27
C SER A 624 -24.06 1.18 2.34
N THR A 625 -25.09 0.48 1.89
CA THR A 625 -26.16 1.02 1.04
C THR A 625 -26.80 2.24 1.70
N SER A 626 -26.51 3.44 1.18
CA SER A 626 -27.02 4.71 1.71
C SER A 626 -27.15 5.77 0.60
N THR A 627 -27.91 5.45 -0.45
CA THR A 627 -28.71 6.50 -1.10
C THR A 627 -29.86 6.84 -0.17
N ALA A 628 -29.99 8.12 0.19
CA ALA A 628 -31.15 8.59 0.94
C ALA A 628 -32.41 8.49 0.07
N LYS A 629 -33.57 8.32 0.70
CA LYS A 629 -34.87 8.47 0.05
C LYS A 629 -35.31 9.92 0.17
N ASP A 630 -35.08 10.68 -0.89
CA ASP A 630 -35.82 11.92 -1.14
C ASP A 630 -36.98 11.58 -2.08
N ASP A 631 -38.03 10.95 -1.52
CA ASP A 631 -39.27 10.62 -2.22
C ASP A 631 -40.14 11.90 -2.33
N ASP A 632 -39.99 12.70 -3.39
CA ASP A 632 -40.90 13.83 -3.70
C ASP A 632 -41.45 13.69 -5.12
N VAL A 633 -42.77 13.49 -5.24
CA VAL A 633 -43.47 13.21 -6.50
C VAL A 633 -44.09 14.48 -7.04
N MET A 634 -43.72 14.87 -8.27
CA MET A 634 -44.53 15.81 -9.05
C MET A 634 -45.82 15.14 -9.51
N ASP A 635 -46.96 15.69 -9.11
CA ASP A 635 -48.27 15.46 -9.74
C ASP A 635 -48.91 16.82 -10.07
N THR A 636 -49.78 16.85 -11.08
CA THR A 636 -50.21 18.08 -11.76
C THR A 636 -51.74 18.23 -11.77
N ALA A 637 -52.25 19.31 -11.18
CA ALA A 637 -53.66 19.69 -11.25
C ALA A 637 -53.86 21.21 -11.23
N ASP A 638 -55.08 21.65 -11.55
CA ASP A 638 -55.39 22.96 -12.12
C ASP A 638 -55.66 24.13 -11.14
N LYS A 639 -55.83 25.31 -11.73
CA LYS A 639 -56.26 26.62 -11.19
C LYS A 639 -57.73 26.63 -10.65
N PRO A 640 -58.28 27.74 -10.08
CA PRO A 640 -57.70 29.02 -9.60
C PRO A 640 -58.25 29.54 -8.22
N ALA A 641 -57.77 30.74 -7.81
CA ALA A 641 -58.56 31.89 -7.29
C ALA A 641 -58.57 32.27 -5.78
N THR A 642 -58.72 33.60 -5.58
CA THR A 642 -59.20 34.39 -4.42
C THR A 642 -58.46 34.41 -3.07
N GLU A 643 -57.95 35.61 -2.74
CA GLU A 643 -58.09 36.41 -1.48
C GLU A 643 -58.17 35.69 -0.09
N VAL A 644 -57.53 36.17 0.99
CA VAL A 644 -57.94 37.35 1.79
C VAL A 644 -56.86 37.75 2.83
N VAL A 645 -56.59 39.06 2.92
CA VAL A 645 -56.17 39.92 4.06
C VAL A 645 -55.48 39.34 5.32
N GLY A 646 -54.34 39.95 5.69
CA GLY A 646 -53.90 40.18 7.09
C GLY A 646 -52.45 39.73 7.40
N GLY A 647 -51.62 40.48 8.13
CA GLY A 647 -51.74 41.86 8.64
C GLY A 647 -50.79 42.13 9.83
N ASP A 648 -50.25 43.36 9.95
CA ASP A 648 -49.50 43.89 11.12
C ASP A 648 -48.12 43.22 11.48
N LYS A 649 -47.13 43.89 12.11
CA LYS A 649 -46.84 45.33 12.32
C LYS A 649 -45.35 45.56 12.71
N GLY A 650 -44.85 46.78 12.47
CA GLY A 650 -43.78 47.44 13.25
C GLY A 650 -42.33 47.05 12.91
N SER A 651 -41.51 47.84 12.22
CA SER A 651 -41.03 49.23 12.48
C SER A 651 -40.19 49.36 13.76
N ARG A 652 -38.85 49.50 13.67
CA ARG A 652 -38.03 50.69 13.30
C ARG A 652 -38.05 51.84 14.33
N GLY A 653 -36.87 52.15 14.88
CA GLY A 653 -36.52 53.50 15.34
C GLY A 653 -35.23 53.59 16.16
N GLN A 654 -34.51 54.73 16.19
CA GLN A 654 -34.59 55.95 15.36
C GLN A 654 -33.31 56.79 15.50
N LYS A 655 -32.87 57.45 14.39
CA LYS A 655 -32.21 58.78 14.26
C LYS A 655 -30.94 59.08 15.13
N ARG A 656 -29.97 59.87 14.68
CA ARG A 656 -29.98 61.34 14.43
C ARG A 656 -28.64 61.74 13.79
N LYS A 657 -28.46 62.86 13.05
CA LYS A 657 -29.35 63.85 12.37
C LYS A 657 -28.41 64.81 11.57
N SER A 658 -28.97 65.59 10.62
CA SER A 658 -28.53 66.96 10.22
C SER A 658 -27.17 67.18 9.52
N GLU A 659 -26.93 68.23 8.71
CA GLU A 659 -27.67 69.20 7.83
C GLU A 659 -26.61 70.29 7.47
N ASP A 660 -26.42 70.86 6.27
CA ASP A 660 -27.07 70.70 4.95
C ASP A 660 -26.09 71.01 3.75
N ALA A 661 -26.45 71.80 2.71
CA ALA A 661 -25.77 71.85 1.38
C ALA A 661 -24.91 73.11 1.00
N GLY A 662 -24.09 73.01 -0.07
CA GLY A 662 -23.42 74.15 -0.73
C GLY A 662 -22.44 73.83 -1.90
N SER A 663 -22.69 74.43 -3.09
CA SER A 663 -21.82 74.74 -4.27
C SER A 663 -20.68 73.82 -4.78
N GLU A 664 -20.78 73.49 -6.07
CA GLU A 664 -19.74 73.40 -7.13
C GLU A 664 -18.30 72.87 -6.85
N GLU A 665 -17.95 71.72 -7.46
CA GLU A 665 -16.90 71.66 -8.50
C GLU A 665 -17.01 70.36 -9.34
N THR A 666 -16.32 70.29 -10.49
CA THR A 666 -16.47 69.17 -11.45
C THR A 666 -15.31 68.15 -11.38
N SER A 667 -15.62 66.85 -11.42
CA SER A 667 -14.62 65.81 -11.76
C SER A 667 -15.22 64.59 -12.45
N SER A 668 -14.44 63.97 -13.34
CA SER A 668 -14.88 62.90 -14.24
C SER A 668 -15.02 61.54 -13.55
N LYS A 669 -16.19 60.89 -13.66
CA LYS A 669 -16.35 59.48 -13.29
C LYS A 669 -15.56 58.58 -14.24
N LYS A 670 -14.49 57.94 -13.76
CA LYS A 670 -13.84 56.83 -14.48
C LYS A 670 -14.78 55.62 -14.50
N ALA A 671 -14.95 55.00 -15.67
CA ALA A 671 -15.65 53.73 -15.80
C ALA A 671 -14.86 52.60 -15.12
N LYS A 672 -15.56 51.58 -14.62
CA LYS A 672 -14.92 50.38 -14.06
C LYS A 672 -14.39 49.47 -15.18
N PRO A 673 -13.25 48.79 -15.00
CA PRO A 673 -12.81 47.75 -15.92
C PRO A 673 -13.78 46.57 -15.95
N MET A 674 -13.86 45.91 -17.11
CA MET A 674 -14.57 44.64 -17.29
C MET A 674 -13.86 43.51 -16.52
N CYS A 675 -14.64 42.58 -15.95
CA CYS A 675 -14.10 41.34 -15.40
C CYS A 675 -13.70 40.39 -16.54
N MET A 676 -12.49 39.84 -16.47
CA MET A 676 -11.95 38.87 -17.45
C MET A 676 -12.86 37.66 -17.68
N TYR A 677 -13.67 37.29 -16.67
CA TYR A 677 -14.58 36.13 -16.73
C TYR A 677 -16.03 36.48 -17.07
N GLY A 678 -16.37 37.77 -17.24
CA GLY A 678 -17.73 38.24 -17.55
C GLY A 678 -18.81 37.64 -16.64
N SER A 679 -19.94 37.25 -17.21
CA SER A 679 -21.04 36.54 -16.53
C SER A 679 -20.65 35.20 -15.88
N LYS A 680 -19.51 34.60 -16.24
CA LYS A 680 -19.01 33.33 -15.66
C LYS A 680 -18.07 33.54 -14.45
N CYS A 681 -17.95 34.76 -13.92
CA CYS A 681 -17.10 35.02 -12.75
C CYS A 681 -17.58 34.31 -11.48
N TYR A 682 -16.72 33.46 -10.91
CA TYR A 682 -16.98 32.74 -9.67
C TYR A 682 -16.80 33.59 -8.39
N GLN A 683 -16.11 34.74 -8.47
CA GLN A 683 -15.89 35.62 -7.32
C GLN A 683 -17.11 36.47 -6.97
N LYS A 684 -18.06 35.90 -6.22
CA LYS A 684 -19.27 36.57 -5.72
C LYS A 684 -19.02 37.61 -4.61
N SER A 685 -17.77 38.00 -4.33
CA SER A 685 -17.46 38.90 -3.21
C SER A 685 -17.86 40.35 -3.50
N ARG A 686 -18.32 41.07 -2.46
CA ARG A 686 -18.73 42.47 -2.58
C ARG A 686 -17.60 43.37 -3.07
N LYS A 687 -16.38 43.19 -2.55
CA LYS A 687 -15.18 43.93 -2.96
C LYS A 687 -14.86 43.74 -4.46
N HIS A 688 -15.10 42.54 -5.02
CA HIS A 688 -14.88 42.28 -6.44
C HIS A 688 -15.88 43.04 -7.32
N ARG A 689 -17.18 43.01 -6.99
CA ARG A 689 -18.23 43.78 -7.70
C ARG A 689 -18.12 45.30 -7.50
N GLU A 690 -17.49 45.74 -6.42
CA GLU A 690 -17.15 47.16 -6.22
C GLU A 690 -16.05 47.62 -7.19
N VAL A 691 -15.20 46.73 -7.72
CA VAL A 691 -14.11 47.08 -8.67
C VAL A 691 -14.43 46.76 -10.15
N TYR A 692 -15.12 45.65 -10.47
CA TYR A 692 -15.26 45.15 -11.86
C TYR A 692 -16.71 45.04 -12.36
N CYS A 693 -16.95 45.41 -13.63
CA CYS A 693 -18.22 45.19 -14.34
C CYS A 693 -18.33 43.78 -14.93
N HIS A 694 -19.57 43.28 -15.06
CA HIS A 694 -19.90 41.93 -15.51
C HIS A 694 -21.23 42.00 -16.30
N ASP A 695 -21.20 41.75 -17.62
CA ASP A 695 -22.40 41.84 -18.46
C ASP A 695 -23.17 40.51 -18.54
N GLU A 696 -24.49 40.60 -18.55
CA GLU A 696 -25.42 39.51 -18.87
C GLU A 696 -25.82 39.63 -20.35
N LYS A 697 -25.82 38.52 -21.11
CA LYS A 697 -25.96 38.54 -22.59
C LYS A 697 -27.32 38.02 -23.04
N GLU A 698 -27.98 38.80 -23.90
CA GLU A 698 -28.85 38.26 -24.94
C GLU A 698 -28.04 37.77 -26.15
N THR A 699 -28.70 37.03 -27.04
CA THR A 699 -28.08 36.27 -28.14
C THR A 699 -28.11 37.00 -29.48
N THR A 700 -27.01 36.92 -30.22
CA THR A 700 -27.00 36.90 -31.69
C THR A 700 -25.68 36.29 -32.15
N ALA A 701 -25.64 35.75 -33.37
CA ALA A 701 -24.49 35.04 -33.92
C ALA A 701 -24.05 35.68 -35.23
N GLU A 702 -22.75 35.67 -35.50
CA GLU A 702 -22.20 35.97 -36.82
C GLU A 702 -20.84 35.29 -37.00
N HIS A 703 -20.46 35.00 -38.25
CA HIS A 703 -19.24 34.27 -38.60
C HIS A 703 -18.07 35.22 -38.87
N ALA A 704 -16.87 34.80 -38.46
CA ALA A 704 -15.62 35.21 -39.10
C ALA A 704 -14.63 34.04 -39.04
N GLU A 705 -14.03 33.71 -40.17
CA GLU A 705 -12.90 32.78 -40.28
C GLU A 705 -11.60 33.59 -40.13
N ASP A 706 -10.56 33.02 -39.50
CA ASP A 706 -9.24 32.95 -40.14
C ASP A 706 -8.31 31.92 -39.47
N SER A 707 -7.23 31.62 -40.18
CA SER A 707 -6.02 30.88 -39.84
C SER A 707 -5.44 31.19 -38.43
N ASP A 708 -4.83 30.24 -37.72
CA ASP A 708 -3.56 29.64 -38.15
C ASP A 708 -3.25 28.26 -37.53
N THR A 709 -2.38 27.47 -38.18
CA THR A 709 -2.10 26.07 -37.81
C THR A 709 -0.64 25.83 -37.44
N VAL A 710 -0.36 25.58 -36.15
CA VAL A 710 0.97 25.13 -35.68
C VAL A 710 0.83 23.88 -34.83
N SER A 711 1.18 22.74 -35.41
CA SER A 711 1.24 21.45 -34.73
C SER A 711 2.54 21.31 -33.93
N TYR A 712 2.43 20.82 -32.69
CA TYR A 712 3.56 20.27 -31.94
C TYR A 712 3.22 18.86 -31.48
N GLU A 713 3.95 17.88 -32.03
CA GLU A 713 3.82 16.48 -31.62
C GLU A 713 4.43 16.28 -30.22
N LEU A 714 3.62 15.85 -29.25
CA LEU A 714 4.10 15.39 -27.96
C LEU A 714 4.24 13.86 -27.97
N GLY A 715 5.43 13.40 -28.35
CA GLY A 715 5.79 11.99 -28.38
C GLY A 715 5.70 11.35 -26.99
N PHE A 716 4.81 10.37 -26.83
CA PHE A 716 4.74 9.52 -25.65
C PHE A 716 5.99 8.63 -25.56
N LEU A 717 6.74 8.74 -24.46
CA LEU A 717 7.71 7.73 -24.04
C LEU A 717 7.33 7.20 -22.66
N MET A 718 6.91 5.93 -22.62
CA MET A 718 6.78 5.17 -21.38
C MET A 718 8.17 4.70 -20.90
N GLY A 719 8.37 4.68 -19.59
CA GLY A 719 9.55 4.11 -18.90
C GLY A 719 9.23 3.84 -17.44
#